data_AF-A0A1V6HNC3-F1
#
_entry.id   AF-A0A1V6HNC3-F1
#
_cell.length_a   1.000
_cell.length_b   1.000
_cell.length_c   1.000
_cell.angle_alpha   90.00
_cell.angle_beta   90.00
_cell.angle_gamma   90.00
#
_symmetry.space_group_name_H-M   'P 1'
#
loop_
_entity.id
_entity.type
_entity.pdbx_description
1 polymer ?
#
loop_
_entity_poly.entity_id
_entity_poly.type
_entity_poly.pdbx_seq_one_letter_code
_entity_poly.pdbx_strand_id
1 'polypeptide(L)'
;MDRLELLAGVKSFREVADGAYIAQDVRNKSLERTTYFKPGYTREEAVELAQKLVPPEVQSALTGGAIGKTDRNPTAGRMGMLAANPDIEAMLISDDVRMLFKDPRLGAANSGAVSGPGGAYALRHWANAKGVQERIKAMTEQTKMGLDKADYYDGAILRLADEFKAQYDKALCEGLRNVQNTAFDFSAFNDSNPCSTKALIGQLREAFAYYSQMSPYAYERSVIPTPLEMETFEPILVESQKAMNGLLDKLRQEFAQELYKRIYWGVAIHEVGHTLGLRHNFEASTDALNFPQEYWQLRVTKNGDKYEPVGLWGETKTQVAAGLREYQYSSVMDYYAKFNMPWLGIGLYDIAAIKYAYARTVEVFEKNPDLTKFAKYIDIDPREVSSDNLPAFKERGEGFGLALRRVHATNYPNFWGNVDDIYKRRDVPISEVIGAKCATEGASCGDGKVCKLFYEGLRCSPKDLTMVPYRFGGDELTFGLPTVAVWDDGVDSFEIVNNLRETYENNWIFAGYWHQDPTYWPTNYGNWVQMNFYQMRNHFQWWAINYSVYNKNDYWKNRFGMRWEEDLNGGLPGAMAAHMSFNVMASTFGRPEPANYGYNWMTMRYEPVDQVNRNNYTTQFMLLEEQGARPIYANWDYNGYQPVVTASGSIYERLAAFQMLADPETRFMAQDYMADSRKFLVNYASVFRNEVRELFGGLMANNSEKYGWCVLTHPTSRQPIAFADRDFSGLGYNGQNCTNSYRGCFTMDGANPVKLTKTIAYDDTGETCANGERLYDLAGISLEPEPMYTFPTTRFRIPMLAAYYGMALLVDNYDRSFMDSVRLWIAGDKYQITPPPDAEVATCEDLFSGRIYKTYRMKDGGYYPAYDLVSQCDFLFSCYDPARNGSLTDEEVKECKAYARGTTRVNELTLEDLANDYLFHPLQFLIGKLELIRAMHSTYEWGSSNYSYDGSEG
;
A
#
# COMPACT_ATOMS: atom_id res chain seq x y z
N MET A 1 7.47 4.88 22.62
CA MET A 1 6.39 4.88 23.64
C MET A 1 5.12 5.49 23.07
N ASP A 2 5.23 6.60 22.36
CA ASP A 2 4.15 7.42 21.81
C ASP A 2 3.09 6.62 21.04
N ARG A 3 3.54 5.58 20.31
CA ARG A 3 2.70 4.53 19.72
C ARG A 3 1.62 4.01 20.68
N LEU A 4 2.06 3.43 21.79
CA LEU A 4 1.21 2.79 22.78
C LEU A 4 0.38 3.81 23.57
N GLU A 5 0.90 5.03 23.75
CA GLU A 5 0.14 6.13 24.37
C GLU A 5 -0.99 6.64 23.47
N LEU A 6 -0.75 6.78 22.17
CA LEU A 6 -1.77 7.15 21.18
C LEU A 6 -2.88 6.09 21.14
N LEU A 7 -2.48 4.83 21.07
CA LEU A 7 -3.35 3.66 21.12
C LEU A 7 -4.19 3.53 22.40
N ALA A 8 -3.59 3.74 23.57
CA ALA A 8 -4.27 3.67 24.85
C ALA A 8 -5.25 4.86 25.08
N GLY A 9 -5.16 5.89 24.24
CA GLY A 9 -5.89 7.15 24.37
C GLY A 9 -5.29 8.11 25.40
N VAL A 10 -3.99 7.95 25.71
CA VAL A 10 -3.18 8.83 26.58
C VAL A 10 -2.64 10.02 25.80
N LYS A 11 -2.18 9.79 24.56
CA LYS A 11 -1.83 10.82 23.58
C LYS A 11 -2.84 10.84 22.44
N SER A 12 -2.82 11.91 21.66
CA SER A 12 -3.56 12.08 20.42
C SER A 12 -2.64 12.24 19.22
N PHE A 13 -3.17 12.03 18.02
CA PHE A 13 -2.43 12.16 16.77
C PHE A 13 -1.62 13.47 16.69
N ARG A 14 -2.19 14.56 17.20
CA ARG A 14 -1.54 15.88 17.21
C ARG A 14 -0.51 16.08 18.33
N GLU A 15 -0.57 15.35 19.44
CA GLU A 15 0.56 15.27 20.41
C GLU A 15 1.74 14.46 19.86
N VAL A 16 1.58 13.86 18.68
CA VAL A 16 2.58 13.05 17.98
C VAL A 16 3.08 13.73 16.69
N ALA A 17 2.24 14.48 15.97
CA ALA A 17 2.63 15.18 14.72
C ALA A 17 2.76 16.71 14.83
N ASP A 18 2.06 17.30 15.80
CA ASP A 18 1.89 18.72 16.21
C ASP A 18 1.52 19.82 15.17
N GLY A 19 0.70 20.79 15.62
CA GLY A 19 0.53 22.09 14.93
C GLY A 19 -0.69 22.38 14.02
N ALA A 20 -1.94 22.18 14.49
CA ALA A 20 -3.24 22.51 13.85
C ALA A 20 -3.73 21.48 12.80
N TYR A 21 -4.95 20.92 12.81
CA TYR A 21 -6.28 21.21 13.39
C TYR A 21 -7.05 19.87 13.48
N ILE A 22 -7.84 19.52 14.52
CA ILE A 22 -8.59 18.22 14.55
C ILE A 22 -9.97 18.36 15.20
N ALA A 23 -11.02 17.71 14.65
CA ALA A 23 -12.37 17.68 15.22
C ALA A 23 -12.58 16.58 16.29
N GLN A 24 -13.45 16.82 17.28
CA GLN A 24 -13.61 15.95 18.46
C GLN A 24 -14.24 14.57 18.14
N ASP A 25 -15.09 14.48 17.12
CA ASP A 25 -15.78 13.23 16.73
C ASP A 25 -14.81 12.16 16.17
N VAL A 26 -13.70 12.57 15.53
CA VAL A 26 -12.77 11.59 14.94
C VAL A 26 -12.04 10.79 16.01
N ARG A 27 -11.63 11.42 17.12
CA ARG A 27 -11.06 10.73 18.30
C ARG A 27 -12.05 9.78 19.00
N ASN A 28 -13.34 9.86 18.70
CA ASN A 28 -14.32 8.90 19.19
C ASN A 28 -14.39 7.68 18.28
N LYS A 29 -14.42 7.86 16.95
CA LYS A 29 -14.44 6.77 15.97
C LYS A 29 -13.11 6.03 15.85
N SER A 30 -11.96 6.72 15.80
CA SER A 30 -10.62 6.11 15.69
C SER A 30 -10.11 5.41 16.96
N LEU A 31 -11.00 5.09 17.90
CA LEU A 31 -10.74 4.23 19.06
C LEU A 31 -11.85 3.17 19.25
N GLU A 32 -12.86 3.13 18.37
CA GLU A 32 -13.73 1.97 18.23
C GLU A 32 -12.98 0.93 17.38
N ARG A 33 -12.89 -0.31 17.88
CA ARG A 33 -12.17 -1.43 17.22
C ARG A 33 -12.96 -2.01 16.04
N THR A 34 -13.48 -1.15 15.17
CA THR A 34 -14.47 -1.46 14.13
C THR A 34 -13.87 -1.60 12.73
N THR A 35 -12.62 -1.16 12.55
CA THR A 35 -11.94 -0.92 11.28
C THR A 35 -10.73 -1.82 11.05
N TYR A 36 -9.88 -2.05 12.06
CA TYR A 36 -8.84 -3.08 11.99
C TYR A 36 -9.44 -4.45 11.63
N PHE A 37 -10.61 -4.75 12.19
CA PHE A 37 -11.42 -5.88 11.78
C PHE A 37 -12.25 -5.53 10.54
N LYS A 38 -11.60 -5.33 9.39
CA LYS A 38 -12.17 -5.91 8.16
C LYS A 38 -12.06 -7.42 8.37
N PRO A 39 -13.17 -8.17 8.48
CA PRO A 39 -13.08 -9.61 8.56
C PRO A 39 -12.31 -10.09 7.34
N GLY A 40 -11.39 -11.04 7.55
CA GLY A 40 -10.77 -11.71 6.42
C GLY A 40 -11.85 -12.31 5.54
N TYR A 41 -11.63 -12.29 4.23
CA TYR A 41 -12.52 -12.92 3.25
C TYR A 41 -12.92 -14.33 3.70
N THR A 42 -14.13 -14.76 3.37
CA THR A 42 -14.45 -16.20 3.39
C THR A 42 -13.64 -16.92 2.32
N ARG A 43 -13.63 -18.26 2.34
CA ARG A 43 -12.97 -19.01 1.27
C ARG A 43 -13.68 -18.78 -0.07
N GLU A 44 -15.00 -18.68 -0.03
CA GLU A 44 -15.89 -18.52 -1.16
C GLU A 44 -15.69 -17.14 -1.81
N GLU A 45 -15.67 -16.06 -1.02
CA GLU A 45 -15.40 -14.68 -1.51
C GLU A 45 -14.00 -14.56 -2.12
N ALA A 46 -12.98 -15.18 -1.51
CA ALA A 46 -11.62 -15.17 -2.04
C ALA A 46 -11.50 -15.88 -3.41
N VAL A 47 -12.21 -17.01 -3.59
CA VAL A 47 -12.25 -17.73 -4.88
C VAL A 47 -13.04 -16.91 -5.91
N GLU A 48 -14.17 -16.31 -5.54
CA GLU A 48 -14.95 -15.45 -6.45
C GLU A 48 -14.15 -14.22 -6.90
N LEU A 49 -13.36 -13.63 -6.02
CA LEU A 49 -12.45 -12.53 -6.35
C LEU A 49 -11.33 -13.00 -7.29
N ALA A 50 -10.67 -14.12 -6.97
CA ALA A 50 -9.60 -14.69 -7.81
C ALA A 50 -10.09 -15.05 -9.23
N GLN A 51 -11.32 -15.54 -9.37
CA GLN A 51 -11.96 -15.84 -10.66
C GLN A 51 -12.16 -14.60 -11.54
N LYS A 52 -12.41 -13.45 -10.93
CA LYS A 52 -12.63 -12.16 -11.62
C LYS A 52 -11.34 -11.36 -11.81
N LEU A 53 -10.26 -11.73 -11.11
CA LEU A 53 -9.01 -10.96 -11.04
C LEU A 53 -8.26 -10.88 -12.37
N VAL A 54 -8.40 -11.88 -13.24
CA VAL A 54 -7.72 -11.94 -14.54
C VAL A 54 -8.76 -12.00 -15.67
N PRO A 55 -8.97 -10.92 -16.44
CA PRO A 55 -9.95 -10.90 -17.54
C PRO A 55 -9.67 -11.97 -18.61
N PRO A 56 -10.69 -12.61 -19.23
CA PRO A 56 -10.50 -13.73 -20.16
C PRO A 56 -9.51 -13.48 -21.31
N GLU A 57 -9.47 -12.25 -21.84
CA GLU A 57 -8.52 -11.81 -22.85
C GLU A 57 -7.06 -11.83 -22.34
N VAL A 58 -6.84 -11.46 -21.08
CA VAL A 58 -5.55 -11.52 -20.40
C VAL A 58 -5.18 -12.96 -20.06
N GLN A 59 -6.15 -13.79 -19.62
CA GLN A 59 -5.92 -15.23 -19.40
C GLN A 59 -5.38 -15.91 -20.66
N SER A 60 -6.02 -15.65 -21.81
CA SER A 60 -5.63 -16.17 -23.12
C SER A 60 -4.22 -15.72 -23.52
N ALA A 61 -3.89 -14.44 -23.31
CA ALA A 61 -2.55 -13.90 -23.56
C ALA A 61 -1.47 -14.59 -22.71
N LEU A 62 -1.69 -14.69 -21.38
CA LEU A 62 -0.72 -15.25 -20.43
C LEU A 62 -0.51 -16.77 -20.61
N THR A 63 -1.54 -17.52 -20.97
CA THR A 63 -1.46 -18.98 -21.14
C THR A 63 -1.07 -19.41 -22.57
N GLY A 64 -1.46 -18.63 -23.58
CA GLY A 64 -1.18 -18.90 -24.99
C GLY A 64 0.20 -18.42 -25.44
N GLY A 65 0.60 -17.20 -25.04
CA GLY A 65 1.94 -16.67 -25.23
C GLY A 65 2.73 -16.78 -23.92
N ALA A 66 3.62 -17.76 -23.79
CA ALA A 66 4.41 -17.94 -22.56
C ALA A 66 5.29 -16.72 -22.24
N ILE A 67 5.35 -16.31 -20.96
CA ILE A 67 6.19 -15.20 -20.48
C ILE A 67 7.66 -15.53 -20.75
N GLY A 68 8.15 -15.07 -21.90
CA GLY A 68 9.47 -15.39 -22.41
C GLY A 68 10.57 -14.48 -21.85
N LYS A 69 11.77 -15.05 -21.69
CA LYS A 69 12.98 -14.26 -21.49
C LYS A 69 13.31 -13.47 -22.77
N THR A 70 13.52 -12.16 -22.66
CA THR A 70 13.90 -11.28 -23.79
C THR A 70 15.25 -10.61 -23.53
N ASP A 71 16.15 -10.65 -24.52
CA ASP A 71 17.42 -9.90 -24.57
C ASP A 71 17.18 -8.41 -24.90
N ARG A 72 16.10 -8.11 -25.62
CA ARG A 72 15.64 -6.75 -25.87
C ARG A 72 15.08 -6.18 -24.58
N ASN A 73 15.67 -5.08 -24.14
CA ASN A 73 15.12 -4.21 -23.11
C ASN A 73 14.48 -2.98 -23.81
N PRO A 74 13.24 -3.09 -24.32
CA PRO A 74 12.57 -1.98 -25.03
C PRO A 74 12.41 -0.75 -24.12
N THR A 75 12.25 -0.98 -22.81
CA THR A 75 12.27 0.05 -21.78
C THR A 75 13.58 0.83 -21.76
N ALA A 76 14.75 0.17 -21.74
CA ALA A 76 16.03 0.86 -21.83
C ALA A 76 16.21 1.60 -23.17
N GLY A 77 15.64 1.08 -24.28
CA GLY A 77 15.58 1.77 -25.56
C GLY A 77 14.77 3.07 -25.49
N ARG A 78 13.52 3.01 -25.00
CA ARG A 78 12.63 4.16 -24.83
C ARG A 78 13.18 5.19 -23.83
N MET A 79 13.73 4.74 -22.70
CA MET A 79 14.43 5.61 -21.74
C MET A 79 15.69 6.24 -22.34
N GLY A 80 16.40 5.54 -23.23
CA GLY A 80 17.52 6.10 -24.00
C GLY A 80 17.08 7.17 -25.00
N MET A 81 15.92 7.00 -25.64
CA MET A 81 15.33 8.04 -26.50
C MET A 81 14.92 9.29 -25.71
N LEU A 82 14.37 9.14 -24.50
CA LEU A 82 14.12 10.28 -23.60
C LEU A 82 15.42 11.00 -23.23
N ALA A 83 16.45 10.25 -22.80
CA ALA A 83 17.74 10.82 -22.41
C ALA A 83 18.48 11.53 -23.57
N ALA A 84 18.13 11.23 -24.82
CA ALA A 84 18.62 11.92 -26.01
C ALA A 84 17.88 13.24 -26.34
N ASN A 85 16.77 13.54 -25.65
CA ASN A 85 15.95 14.74 -25.86
C ASN A 85 15.87 15.58 -24.55
N PRO A 86 16.98 16.21 -24.12
CA PRO A 86 17.08 16.88 -22.81
C PRO A 86 16.12 18.07 -22.66
N ASP A 87 15.68 18.69 -23.75
CA ASP A 87 14.69 19.78 -23.72
C ASP A 87 13.36 19.31 -23.09
N ILE A 88 13.01 18.03 -23.28
CA ILE A 88 11.85 17.41 -22.66
C ILE A 88 12.03 17.30 -21.14
N GLU A 89 13.23 17.06 -20.62
CA GLU A 89 13.51 17.05 -19.18
C GLU A 89 13.61 18.48 -18.61
N ALA A 90 14.15 19.43 -19.38
CA ALA A 90 14.28 20.84 -19.02
C ALA A 90 12.92 21.54 -18.82
N MET A 91 11.89 21.16 -19.59
CA MET A 91 10.51 21.61 -19.39
C MET A 91 9.91 21.18 -18.03
N LEU A 92 10.51 20.20 -17.35
CA LEU A 92 9.95 19.51 -16.19
C LEU A 92 10.74 19.78 -14.90
N ILE A 93 12.02 20.15 -15.03
CA ILE A 93 12.94 20.46 -13.91
C ILE A 93 13.58 21.84 -14.11
N SER A 94 12.75 22.88 -14.24
CA SER A 94 13.21 24.28 -14.24
C SER A 94 13.83 24.69 -12.90
N ASP A 95 14.53 25.82 -12.85
CA ASP A 95 15.03 26.34 -11.58
C ASP A 95 13.89 26.78 -10.64
N ASP A 96 12.72 27.12 -11.17
CA ASP A 96 11.50 27.37 -10.39
C ASP A 96 10.95 26.08 -9.74
N VAL A 97 11.04 24.94 -10.44
CA VAL A 97 10.71 23.62 -9.89
C VAL A 97 11.63 23.27 -8.71
N ARG A 98 12.92 23.63 -8.81
CA ARG A 98 13.92 23.43 -7.73
C ARG A 98 13.70 24.39 -6.56
N MET A 99 13.31 25.64 -6.83
CA MET A 99 12.88 26.60 -5.80
C MET A 99 11.61 26.17 -5.08
N LEU A 100 10.66 25.50 -5.75
CA LEU A 100 9.43 25.00 -5.13
C LEU A 100 9.67 23.95 -4.04
N PHE A 101 10.74 23.13 -4.19
CA PHE A 101 11.20 22.20 -3.16
C PHE A 101 12.13 22.85 -2.13
N LYS A 102 12.40 24.15 -2.26
CA LYS A 102 13.34 24.92 -1.42
C LYS A 102 14.72 24.29 -1.32
N ASP A 103 15.21 23.70 -2.42
CA ASP A 103 16.51 23.04 -2.47
C ASP A 103 17.64 24.07 -2.25
N PRO A 104 18.47 23.95 -1.20
CA PRO A 104 19.52 24.91 -0.90
C PRO A 104 20.71 24.87 -1.89
N ARG A 105 20.67 24.02 -2.93
CA ARG A 105 21.74 23.83 -3.92
C ARG A 105 21.57 24.65 -5.21
N LEU A 106 20.65 25.61 -5.22
CA LEU A 106 20.37 26.49 -6.36
C LEU A 106 21.59 27.33 -6.77
N GLY A 107 22.00 27.22 -8.03
CA GLY A 107 23.04 28.05 -8.65
C GLY A 107 23.95 27.30 -9.63
N ALA A 108 24.41 28.00 -10.67
CA ALA A 108 25.19 27.46 -11.78
C ALA A 108 26.58 26.87 -11.43
N ALA A 109 26.97 26.87 -10.15
CA ALA A 109 28.32 26.54 -9.68
C ALA A 109 28.69 25.04 -9.73
N ASN A 110 27.71 24.13 -9.91
CA ASN A 110 27.92 22.67 -9.86
C ASN A 110 27.66 21.94 -11.20
N SER A 111 27.62 22.65 -12.32
CA SER A 111 27.44 22.06 -13.66
C SER A 111 28.57 21.09 -14.08
N GLY A 112 29.76 21.18 -13.47
CA GLY A 112 30.93 20.36 -13.81
C GLY A 112 30.94 18.92 -13.27
N ALA A 113 29.99 18.52 -12.41
CA ALA A 113 30.04 17.21 -11.73
C ALA A 113 29.52 16.02 -12.58
N VAL A 114 29.03 16.26 -13.79
CA VAL A 114 28.22 15.29 -14.57
C VAL A 114 28.88 14.96 -15.92
N SER A 115 30.06 14.33 -15.88
CA SER A 115 30.71 13.76 -17.08
C SER A 115 31.06 12.28 -16.89
N GLY A 116 30.44 11.42 -17.70
CA GLY A 116 30.57 9.95 -17.65
C GLY A 116 29.22 9.23 -17.70
N PRO A 117 29.19 7.88 -17.69
CA PRO A 117 27.95 7.11 -17.75
C PRO A 117 27.02 7.28 -16.53
N GLY A 118 27.46 8.00 -15.48
CA GLY A 118 26.59 8.47 -14.41
C GLY A 118 25.68 9.64 -14.79
N GLY A 119 25.93 10.32 -15.93
CA GLY A 119 25.12 11.44 -16.42
C GLY A 119 23.83 11.04 -17.13
N ALA A 120 23.69 9.79 -17.58
CA ALA A 120 22.48 9.27 -18.24
C ALA A 120 21.30 9.01 -17.28
N TYR A 121 21.29 9.69 -16.13
CA TYR A 121 20.47 9.40 -14.97
C TYR A 121 20.10 10.68 -14.19
N ALA A 122 19.81 11.79 -14.86
CA ALA A 122 19.53 13.07 -14.19
C ALA A 122 18.31 13.03 -13.23
N LEU A 123 17.32 12.17 -13.47
CA LEU A 123 16.25 11.83 -12.52
C LEU A 123 16.73 11.03 -11.27
N ARG A 124 17.96 10.48 -11.24
CA ARG A 124 18.52 9.73 -10.08
C ARG A 124 19.22 10.64 -9.06
N HIS A 125 18.54 11.66 -8.55
CA HIS A 125 18.95 12.27 -7.28
C HIS A 125 18.91 11.29 -6.07
N TRP A 126 18.40 10.08 -6.29
CA TRP A 126 18.15 9.00 -5.34
C TRP A 126 19.32 8.00 -5.23
N ALA A 127 20.35 8.09 -6.08
CA ALA A 127 21.40 7.07 -6.20
C ALA A 127 22.71 7.45 -5.48
N ASN A 128 22.71 7.45 -4.14
CA ASN A 128 23.97 7.44 -3.38
C ASN A 128 23.93 6.63 -2.06
N ALA A 129 23.16 5.55 -2.04
CA ALA A 129 23.01 4.65 -0.90
C ALA A 129 24.35 4.10 -0.33
N LYS A 130 25.40 4.00 -1.15
CA LYS A 130 26.65 3.33 -0.76
C LYS A 130 27.55 4.15 0.17
N GLY A 131 27.57 5.49 0.04
CA GLY A 131 28.23 6.36 1.04
C GLY A 131 27.37 6.58 2.30
N VAL A 132 26.06 6.40 2.18
CA VAL A 132 25.12 6.46 3.30
C VAL A 132 25.18 5.18 4.13
N GLN A 133 25.43 4.01 3.54
CA GLN A 133 25.58 2.71 4.24
C GLN A 133 26.64 2.72 5.36
N GLU A 134 27.76 3.42 5.20
CA GLU A 134 28.79 3.48 6.25
C GLU A 134 28.40 4.39 7.43
N ARG A 135 27.50 5.37 7.22
CA ARG A 135 26.87 6.16 8.30
C ARG A 135 25.61 5.51 8.86
N ILE A 136 24.87 4.73 8.05
CA ILE A 136 23.69 3.97 8.50
C ILE A 136 24.05 3.10 9.69
N LYS A 137 25.22 2.46 9.71
CA LYS A 137 25.67 1.64 10.85
C LYS A 137 25.72 2.39 12.20
N ALA A 138 25.76 3.73 12.19
CA ALA A 138 25.63 4.57 13.39
C ALA A 138 24.19 5.09 13.63
N MET A 139 23.36 5.15 12.58
CA MET A 139 21.95 5.60 12.63
C MET A 139 20.96 4.45 12.87
N THR A 140 21.36 3.19 12.65
CA THR A 140 20.60 1.96 12.99
C THR A 140 20.19 1.93 14.47
N GLU A 141 20.96 2.58 15.35
CA GLU A 141 20.62 2.70 16.78
C GLU A 141 19.50 3.73 17.06
N GLN A 142 19.23 4.65 16.14
CA GLN A 142 18.20 5.70 16.28
C GLN A 142 16.85 5.27 15.66
N THR A 143 16.82 4.21 14.86
CA THR A 143 15.65 3.68 14.10
C THR A 143 14.56 3.00 14.99
N LYS A 144 14.42 3.36 16.28
CA LYS A 144 13.78 2.48 17.28
C LYS A 144 12.30 2.72 17.62
N MET A 145 11.67 3.85 17.28
CA MET A 145 10.25 4.18 17.62
C MET A 145 9.67 5.16 16.59
N GLY A 146 8.38 5.21 16.21
CA GLY A 146 7.14 4.55 16.65
C GLY A 146 6.11 4.56 15.49
N LEU A 147 4.80 4.69 15.76
CA LEU A 147 3.69 4.66 14.76
C LEU A 147 2.43 5.39 15.34
N ASP A 148 1.38 5.82 14.60
CA ASP A 148 0.15 5.00 14.39
C ASP A 148 -1.14 5.65 13.78
N LYS A 149 -2.12 4.78 13.43
CA LYS A 149 -3.59 5.00 13.28
C LYS A 149 -4.39 3.72 13.65
N ALA A 150 -5.65 3.85 14.09
CA ALA A 150 -6.38 2.69 14.63
C ALA A 150 -7.00 1.65 13.71
N ASP A 151 -6.98 1.93 12.41
CA ASP A 151 -7.73 1.16 11.44
C ASP A 151 -6.87 0.08 10.75
N TYR A 152 -5.55 0.05 11.01
CA TYR A 152 -4.58 -0.71 10.22
C TYR A 152 -3.61 -1.59 11.04
N TYR A 153 -3.79 -1.70 12.35
CA TYR A 153 -2.83 -2.32 13.27
C TYR A 153 -2.41 -3.76 13.01
N ASP A 154 -1.17 -4.11 13.32
CA ASP A 154 -0.86 -5.49 13.71
C ASP A 154 -1.53 -5.83 15.05
N GLY A 155 -2.23 -6.97 15.09
CA GLY A 155 -2.91 -7.50 16.26
C GLY A 155 -2.02 -7.68 17.50
N ALA A 156 -0.74 -8.02 17.30
CA ALA A 156 0.20 -8.14 18.42
C ALA A 156 0.48 -6.79 19.12
N ILE A 157 0.47 -5.67 18.37
CA ILE A 157 0.54 -4.34 18.98
C ILE A 157 -0.79 -3.95 19.64
N LEU A 158 -1.94 -4.28 19.05
CA LEU A 158 -3.23 -4.02 19.69
C LEU A 158 -3.34 -4.69 21.06
N ARG A 159 -2.87 -5.94 21.17
CA ARG A 159 -2.81 -6.68 22.43
C ARG A 159 -1.95 -5.97 23.47
N LEU A 160 -0.76 -5.50 23.07
CA LEU A 160 0.17 -4.77 23.94
C LEU A 160 -0.40 -3.40 24.37
N ALA A 161 -1.07 -2.71 23.46
CA ALA A 161 -1.76 -1.46 23.75
C ALA A 161 -2.94 -1.65 24.72
N ASP A 162 -3.72 -2.72 24.57
CA ASP A 162 -4.78 -3.08 25.51
C ASP A 162 -4.22 -3.37 26.91
N GLU A 163 -3.11 -4.11 26.99
CA GLU A 163 -2.39 -4.41 28.24
C GLU A 163 -1.93 -3.11 28.93
N PHE A 164 -1.32 -2.19 28.18
CA PHE A 164 -0.83 -0.91 28.72
C PHE A 164 -1.99 0.02 29.05
N LYS A 165 -3.04 0.07 28.23
CA LYS A 165 -4.26 0.83 28.45
C LYS A 165 -4.93 0.45 29.76
N ALA A 166 -5.09 -0.84 30.03
CA ALA A 166 -5.69 -1.30 31.29
C ALA A 166 -4.89 -0.84 32.51
N GLN A 167 -3.56 -0.77 32.41
CA GLN A 167 -2.68 -0.27 33.46
C GLN A 167 -2.77 1.26 33.63
N TYR A 168 -2.76 2.03 32.54
CA TYR A 168 -2.98 3.49 32.56
C TYR A 168 -4.36 3.84 33.17
N ASP A 169 -5.43 3.21 32.66
CA ASP A 169 -6.80 3.44 33.11
C ASP A 169 -6.93 3.17 34.61
N LYS A 170 -6.41 2.03 35.10
CA LYS A 170 -6.39 1.72 36.53
C LYS A 170 -5.62 2.77 37.34
N ALA A 171 -4.37 3.04 36.98
CA ALA A 171 -3.48 3.89 37.77
C ALA A 171 -3.99 5.34 37.86
N LEU A 172 -4.56 5.87 36.79
CA LEU A 172 -5.13 7.22 36.77
C LEU A 172 -6.49 7.29 37.47
N CYS A 173 -7.38 6.32 37.25
CA CYS A 173 -8.69 6.31 37.90
C CYS A 173 -8.62 6.03 39.41
N GLU A 174 -7.62 5.29 39.89
CA GLU A 174 -7.33 5.12 41.32
C GLU A 174 -6.57 6.33 41.89
N GLY A 175 -5.54 6.81 41.19
CA GLY A 175 -4.65 7.87 41.65
C GLY A 175 -5.27 9.28 41.70
N LEU A 176 -6.12 9.64 40.73
CA LEU A 176 -6.73 10.97 40.64
C LEU A 176 -8.02 11.11 41.45
N ARG A 177 -8.68 10.00 41.84
CA ARG A 177 -10.01 9.99 42.51
C ARG A 177 -10.09 10.85 43.78
N ASN A 178 -8.97 10.99 44.50
CA ASN A 178 -8.91 11.72 45.77
C ASN A 178 -8.16 13.07 45.65
N VAL A 179 -7.78 13.50 44.45
CA VAL A 179 -7.01 14.74 44.23
C VAL A 179 -7.95 15.94 44.14
N GLN A 180 -7.95 16.75 45.19
CA GLN A 180 -8.80 17.95 45.30
C GLN A 180 -8.31 19.09 44.40
N ASN A 181 -9.22 20.04 44.10
CA ASN A 181 -8.98 21.22 43.27
C ASN A 181 -8.55 20.93 41.82
N THR A 182 -9.03 19.81 41.26
CA THR A 182 -8.82 19.44 39.85
C THR A 182 -10.12 19.55 39.04
N ALA A 183 -10.01 19.46 37.72
CA ALA A 183 -11.12 19.46 36.77
C ALA A 183 -11.78 18.07 36.60
N PHE A 184 -11.35 17.06 37.36
CA PHE A 184 -11.81 15.68 37.21
C PHE A 184 -13.06 15.41 38.06
N ASP A 185 -14.18 15.10 37.39
CA ASP A 185 -15.43 14.71 38.04
C ASP A 185 -15.61 13.19 38.00
N PHE A 186 -15.36 12.55 39.15
CA PHE A 186 -15.54 11.12 39.30
C PHE A 186 -17.00 10.68 39.49
N SER A 187 -17.95 11.60 39.68
CA SER A 187 -19.38 11.27 39.80
C SER A 187 -20.03 10.93 38.45
N ALA A 188 -19.39 11.31 37.34
CA ALA A 188 -19.79 10.94 35.98
C ALA A 188 -19.60 9.44 35.65
N PHE A 189 -18.88 8.69 36.48
CA PHE A 189 -18.54 7.28 36.24
C PHE A 189 -19.43 6.32 37.05
N ASN A 190 -19.83 5.22 36.43
CA ASN A 190 -20.64 4.15 37.03
C ASN A 190 -20.41 2.82 36.28
N ASP A 191 -21.08 1.74 36.69
CA ASP A 191 -20.88 0.40 36.09
C ASP A 191 -21.18 0.33 34.58
N SER A 192 -22.02 1.24 34.05
CA SER A 192 -22.31 1.37 32.61
C SER A 192 -21.43 2.42 31.88
N ASN A 193 -20.68 3.22 32.63
CA ASN A 193 -19.73 4.22 32.13
C ASN A 193 -18.46 4.20 33.01
N PRO A 194 -17.60 3.18 32.89
CA PRO A 194 -16.44 3.04 33.74
C PRO A 194 -15.41 4.16 33.50
N CYS A 195 -14.72 4.56 34.56
CA CYS A 195 -13.62 5.51 34.46
C CYS A 195 -12.51 4.98 33.53
N SER A 196 -11.94 5.86 32.69
CA SER A 196 -10.79 5.56 31.86
C SER A 196 -9.93 6.82 31.63
N THR A 197 -8.67 6.62 31.25
CA THR A 197 -7.73 7.70 30.88
C THR A 197 -8.31 8.60 29.80
N LYS A 198 -8.91 8.01 28.75
CA LYS A 198 -9.58 8.72 27.66
C LYS A 198 -10.65 9.68 28.19
N ALA A 199 -11.46 9.23 29.15
CA ALA A 199 -12.54 10.03 29.71
C ALA A 199 -12.03 11.16 30.62
N LEU A 200 -10.99 10.92 31.41
CA LEU A 200 -10.34 11.94 32.25
C LEU A 200 -9.65 13.03 31.40
N ILE A 201 -8.94 12.65 30.34
CA ILE A 201 -8.39 13.59 29.34
C ILE A 201 -9.53 14.34 28.61
N GLY A 202 -10.67 13.67 28.41
CA GLY A 202 -11.92 14.28 27.97
C GLY A 202 -12.32 15.44 28.87
N GLN A 203 -12.58 15.18 30.16
CA GLN A 203 -12.95 16.19 31.17
C GLN A 203 -11.97 17.36 31.24
N LEU A 204 -10.65 17.09 31.22
CA LEU A 204 -9.63 18.14 31.20
C LEU A 204 -9.74 19.03 29.96
N ARG A 205 -10.01 18.44 28.78
CA ARG A 205 -10.24 19.17 27.53
C ARG A 205 -11.51 20.03 27.59
N GLU A 206 -12.59 19.52 28.21
CA GLU A 206 -13.83 20.28 28.39
C GLU A 206 -13.60 21.54 29.26
N ALA A 207 -12.90 21.36 30.38
CA ALA A 207 -12.54 22.44 31.29
C ALA A 207 -11.64 23.49 30.60
N PHE A 208 -10.64 23.07 29.83
CA PHE A 208 -9.82 23.97 29.04
C PHE A 208 -10.64 24.83 28.06
N ALA A 209 -11.67 24.28 27.43
CA ALA A 209 -12.51 25.03 26.49
C ALA A 209 -13.40 26.05 27.22
N TYR A 210 -13.91 25.66 28.40
CA TYR A 210 -14.68 26.54 29.29
C TYR A 210 -13.85 27.74 29.76
N TYR A 211 -12.66 27.51 30.32
CA TYR A 211 -11.80 28.58 30.82
C TYR A 211 -11.21 29.47 29.71
N SER A 212 -11.01 28.94 28.50
CA SER A 212 -10.59 29.73 27.33
C SER A 212 -11.66 30.66 26.75
N GLN A 213 -12.82 30.80 27.42
CA GLN A 213 -13.97 31.61 26.99
C GLN A 213 -14.47 31.31 25.57
N MET A 214 -14.37 30.05 25.14
CA MET A 214 -14.94 29.63 23.86
C MET A 214 -16.46 29.74 23.90
N SER A 215 -17.05 30.31 22.83
CA SER A 215 -18.51 30.43 22.67
C SER A 215 -19.20 29.06 22.85
N PRO A 216 -20.43 28.99 23.39
CA PRO A 216 -21.19 27.74 23.46
C PRO A 216 -21.35 27.04 22.09
N TYR A 217 -21.43 27.80 21.00
CA TYR A 217 -21.45 27.27 19.62
C TYR A 217 -20.09 26.80 19.09
N ALA A 218 -19.02 27.18 19.80
CA ALA A 218 -17.64 26.85 19.47
C ALA A 218 -17.15 25.61 20.22
N TYR A 219 -17.80 25.18 21.31
CA TYR A 219 -17.41 23.99 22.09
C TYR A 219 -17.31 22.72 21.23
N GLU A 220 -18.34 22.43 20.41
CA GLU A 220 -18.35 21.29 19.48
C GLU A 220 -17.42 21.47 18.26
N ARG A 221 -16.86 22.68 18.05
CA ARG A 221 -16.12 23.07 16.83
C ARG A 221 -14.66 23.45 17.09
N SER A 222 -14.26 23.63 18.34
CA SER A 222 -12.97 24.20 18.75
C SER A 222 -12.30 23.23 19.68
N VAL A 223 -11.15 22.71 19.25
CA VAL A 223 -10.57 21.52 19.88
C VAL A 223 -9.22 21.84 20.48
N ILE A 224 -9.10 21.46 21.74
CA ILE A 224 -7.93 21.64 22.60
C ILE A 224 -7.17 20.31 22.55
N PRO A 225 -6.10 20.20 21.74
CA PRO A 225 -5.59 18.90 21.32
C PRO A 225 -4.75 18.24 22.42
N THR A 226 -3.91 19.06 23.03
CA THR A 226 -2.79 18.80 23.93
C THR A 226 -3.08 19.27 25.38
N PRO A 227 -4.24 18.95 26.00
CA PRO A 227 -4.65 19.56 27.27
C PRO A 227 -3.72 19.25 28.45
N LEU A 228 -2.84 18.26 28.33
CA LEU A 228 -1.79 17.94 29.30
C LEU A 228 -0.55 18.86 29.21
N GLU A 229 -0.36 19.52 28.07
CA GLU A 229 0.86 20.24 27.70
C GLU A 229 0.61 21.72 27.35
N MET A 230 -0.64 22.12 27.08
CA MET A 230 -1.00 23.51 26.82
C MET A 230 -0.69 24.42 28.02
N GLU A 231 -0.02 25.53 27.75
CA GLU A 231 0.18 26.60 28.73
C GLU A 231 -1.17 27.15 29.21
N THR A 232 -1.28 27.31 30.53
CA THR A 232 -2.45 27.88 31.18
C THR A 232 -2.04 28.52 32.50
N PHE A 233 -2.76 29.57 32.89
CA PHE A 233 -2.58 30.26 34.17
C PHE A 233 -3.71 29.96 35.17
N GLU A 234 -4.70 29.16 34.77
CA GLU A 234 -5.85 28.83 35.61
C GLU A 234 -5.48 27.76 36.66
N PRO A 235 -5.57 28.04 37.97
CA PRO A 235 -5.05 27.15 39.01
C PRO A 235 -5.60 25.73 38.98
N ILE A 236 -6.89 25.58 38.64
CA ILE A 236 -7.55 24.27 38.53
C ILE A 236 -6.97 23.46 37.37
N LEU A 237 -6.68 24.09 36.22
CA LEU A 237 -6.09 23.41 35.07
C LEU A 237 -4.64 23.03 35.35
N VAL A 238 -3.85 23.95 35.95
CA VAL A 238 -2.45 23.69 36.34
C VAL A 238 -2.33 22.52 37.32
N GLU A 239 -3.13 22.48 38.39
CA GLU A 239 -3.08 21.35 39.34
C GLU A 239 -3.61 20.05 38.71
N SER A 240 -4.59 20.11 37.79
CA SER A 240 -5.06 18.93 37.05
C SER A 240 -3.98 18.33 36.13
N GLN A 241 -3.32 19.19 35.34
CA GLN A 241 -2.19 18.79 34.48
C GLN A 241 -1.06 18.19 35.33
N LYS A 242 -0.65 18.88 36.39
CA LYS A 242 0.43 18.45 37.30
C LYS A 242 0.13 17.11 37.98
N ALA A 243 -1.09 16.91 38.48
CA ALA A 243 -1.49 15.65 39.11
C ALA A 243 -1.51 14.50 38.10
N MET A 244 -2.01 14.74 36.89
CA MET A 244 -2.10 13.71 35.84
C MET A 244 -0.73 13.39 35.24
N ASN A 245 0.06 14.40 34.86
CA ASN A 245 1.41 14.23 34.32
C ASN A 245 2.34 13.56 35.33
N GLY A 246 2.25 13.88 36.63
CA GLY A 246 3.06 13.22 37.66
C GLY A 246 2.81 11.71 37.79
N LEU A 247 1.59 11.24 37.50
CA LEU A 247 1.27 9.81 37.42
C LEU A 247 1.73 9.21 36.08
N LEU A 248 1.45 9.90 34.97
CA LEU A 248 1.84 9.47 33.62
C LEU A 248 3.36 9.31 33.47
N ASP A 249 4.15 10.27 33.94
CA ASP A 249 5.62 10.27 33.79
C ASP A 249 6.27 9.12 34.54
N LYS A 250 5.72 8.72 35.69
CA LYS A 250 6.15 7.52 36.40
C LYS A 250 5.84 6.26 35.60
N LEU A 251 4.60 6.11 35.12
CA LEU A 251 4.18 4.95 34.31
C LEU A 251 4.99 4.86 33.01
N ARG A 252 5.21 5.97 32.32
CA ARG A 252 6.06 6.09 31.12
C ARG A 252 7.46 5.53 31.35
N GLN A 253 8.08 5.84 32.48
CA GLN A 253 9.41 5.32 32.82
C GLN A 253 9.39 3.81 33.11
N GLU A 254 8.40 3.33 33.86
CA GLU A 254 8.24 1.91 34.18
C GLU A 254 8.00 1.08 32.89
N PHE A 255 7.09 1.53 32.03
CA PHE A 255 6.73 0.92 30.75
C PHE A 255 7.87 0.98 29.72
N ALA A 256 8.58 2.11 29.60
CA ALA A 256 9.75 2.20 28.73
C ALA A 256 10.84 1.21 29.17
N GLN A 257 11.12 1.10 30.47
CA GLN A 257 12.08 0.12 30.98
C GLN A 257 11.65 -1.33 30.72
N GLU A 258 10.37 -1.65 30.78
CA GLU A 258 9.86 -2.98 30.44
C GLU A 258 10.06 -3.30 28.96
N LEU A 259 9.65 -2.41 28.06
CA LEU A 259 9.82 -2.57 26.62
C LEU A 259 11.29 -2.69 26.24
N TYR A 260 12.17 -1.86 26.80
CA TYR A 260 13.61 -1.95 26.56
C TYR A 260 14.18 -3.31 27.00
N LYS A 261 13.70 -3.90 28.10
CA LYS A 261 14.12 -5.25 28.52
C LYS A 261 13.66 -6.33 27.54
N ARG A 262 12.40 -6.28 27.08
CA ARG A 262 11.85 -7.26 26.10
C ARG A 262 12.56 -7.15 24.73
N ILE A 263 12.77 -5.93 24.23
CA ILE A 263 13.51 -5.67 22.98
C ILE A 263 14.97 -6.10 23.11
N TYR A 264 15.65 -5.70 24.20
CA TYR A 264 17.04 -6.08 24.45
C TYR A 264 17.21 -7.60 24.55
N TRP A 265 16.26 -8.32 25.16
CA TRP A 265 16.28 -9.78 25.22
C TRP A 265 16.30 -10.40 23.82
N GLY A 266 15.36 -10.03 22.95
CA GLY A 266 15.28 -10.55 21.57
C GLY A 266 16.55 -10.26 20.75
N VAL A 267 17.07 -9.03 20.81
CA VAL A 267 18.32 -8.65 20.13
C VAL A 267 19.53 -9.38 20.73
N ALA A 268 19.64 -9.47 22.05
CA ALA A 268 20.79 -10.10 22.70
C ALA A 268 20.89 -11.59 22.36
N ILE A 269 19.77 -12.32 22.31
CA ILE A 269 19.81 -13.74 21.93
C ILE A 269 20.09 -13.94 20.43
N HIS A 270 19.71 -13.00 19.56
CA HIS A 270 20.09 -12.98 18.14
C HIS A 270 21.62 -12.85 17.97
N GLU A 271 22.23 -11.87 18.64
CA GLU A 271 23.69 -11.65 18.60
C GLU A 271 24.49 -12.79 19.27
N VAL A 272 23.93 -13.42 20.30
CA VAL A 272 24.47 -14.68 20.86
C VAL A 272 24.34 -15.82 19.85
N GLY A 273 23.26 -15.89 19.07
CA GLY A 273 23.09 -16.82 17.95
C GLY A 273 24.22 -16.68 16.92
N HIS A 274 24.54 -15.45 16.50
CA HIS A 274 25.72 -15.18 15.66
C HIS A 274 27.03 -15.62 16.31
N THR A 275 27.20 -15.38 17.62
CA THR A 275 28.38 -15.83 18.39
C THR A 275 28.51 -17.36 18.43
N LEU A 276 27.40 -18.09 18.38
CA LEU A 276 27.32 -19.55 18.26
C LEU A 276 27.37 -20.05 16.80
N GLY A 277 27.57 -19.15 15.83
CA GLY A 277 27.75 -19.49 14.41
C GLY A 277 26.46 -19.57 13.59
N LEU A 278 25.31 -19.14 14.12
CA LEU A 278 24.08 -19.02 13.34
C LEU A 278 24.14 -17.79 12.41
N ARG A 279 23.55 -17.92 11.22
CA ARG A 279 23.31 -16.83 10.27
C ARG A 279 21.88 -16.35 10.37
N HIS A 280 21.55 -15.25 9.70
CA HIS A 280 20.15 -14.87 9.54
C HIS A 280 19.32 -15.99 8.90
N ASN A 281 18.05 -16.09 9.29
CA ASN A 281 17.09 -17.01 8.69
C ASN A 281 15.76 -16.31 8.38
N PHE A 282 15.67 -15.80 7.17
CA PHE A 282 14.50 -15.09 6.64
C PHE A 282 13.33 -15.98 6.21
N GLU A 283 13.51 -17.32 6.13
CA GLU A 283 12.34 -18.20 5.92
C GLU A 283 11.60 -18.49 7.24
N ALA A 284 12.08 -18.01 8.39
CA ALA A 284 11.58 -18.42 9.71
C ALA A 284 10.16 -17.94 10.02
N SER A 285 9.74 -16.77 9.52
CA SER A 285 8.35 -16.29 9.51
C SER A 285 7.40 -17.13 8.64
N THR A 286 7.94 -17.98 7.76
CA THR A 286 7.18 -18.84 6.84
C THR A 286 7.20 -20.33 7.23
N ASP A 287 7.98 -20.69 8.25
CA ASP A 287 8.24 -22.07 8.67
C ASP A 287 7.18 -22.61 9.64
N ALA A 288 5.90 -22.53 9.26
CA ALA A 288 4.76 -22.79 10.15
C ALA A 288 4.80 -24.15 10.87
N LEU A 289 5.46 -25.16 10.29
CA LEU A 289 5.65 -26.48 10.92
C LEU A 289 6.46 -26.42 12.23
N ASN A 290 7.30 -25.39 12.37
CA ASN A 290 8.27 -25.20 13.45
C ASN A 290 7.99 -23.96 14.30
N PHE A 291 6.75 -23.44 14.22
CA PHE A 291 6.24 -22.46 15.19
C PHE A 291 5.94 -23.13 16.54
N PRO A 292 5.81 -22.38 17.64
CA PRO A 292 5.30 -22.88 18.93
C PRO A 292 3.90 -23.52 18.82
N GLN A 293 3.57 -24.42 19.74
CA GLN A 293 2.32 -25.20 19.70
C GLN A 293 1.07 -24.32 19.82
N GLU A 294 1.20 -23.22 20.57
CA GLU A 294 0.20 -22.18 20.80
C GLU A 294 -0.31 -21.57 19.47
N TYR A 295 0.54 -21.45 18.45
CA TYR A 295 0.13 -20.98 17.12
C TYR A 295 -1.00 -21.85 16.56
N TRP A 296 -0.87 -23.17 16.61
CA TRP A 296 -1.89 -24.08 16.08
C TRP A 296 -3.17 -24.10 16.92
N GLN A 297 -3.04 -23.93 18.25
CA GLN A 297 -4.19 -23.81 19.15
C GLN A 297 -5.06 -22.59 18.80
N LEU A 298 -4.46 -21.55 18.22
CA LEU A 298 -5.13 -20.33 17.78
C LEU A 298 -5.50 -20.35 16.28
N ARG A 299 -4.70 -20.98 15.41
CA ARG A 299 -4.87 -20.94 13.95
C ARG A 299 -5.91 -21.94 13.43
N VAL A 300 -6.03 -23.11 14.04
CA VAL A 300 -6.92 -24.19 13.56
C VAL A 300 -7.88 -24.69 14.64
N THR A 301 -9.06 -25.13 14.22
CA THR A 301 -10.02 -25.85 15.05
C THR A 301 -10.23 -27.26 14.49
N LYS A 302 -10.66 -28.20 15.33
CA LYS A 302 -10.89 -29.60 14.93
C LYS A 302 -12.38 -29.84 14.70
N ASN A 303 -12.73 -30.16 13.45
CA ASN A 303 -14.08 -30.49 13.00
C ASN A 303 -14.12 -31.97 12.61
N GLY A 304 -14.63 -32.83 13.50
CA GLY A 304 -14.53 -34.28 13.36
C GLY A 304 -13.07 -34.75 13.33
N ASP A 305 -12.68 -35.48 12.29
CA ASP A 305 -11.32 -35.99 12.09
C ASP A 305 -10.38 -35.04 11.32
N LYS A 306 -10.83 -33.80 11.04
CA LYS A 306 -10.10 -32.82 10.22
C LYS A 306 -9.85 -31.53 10.99
N TYR A 307 -8.67 -30.94 10.79
CA TYR A 307 -8.38 -29.56 11.19
C TYR A 307 -8.71 -28.59 10.07
N GLU A 308 -9.35 -27.48 10.45
CA GLU A 308 -9.80 -26.40 9.56
C GLU A 308 -9.36 -25.06 10.17
N PRO A 309 -9.01 -24.04 9.35
CA PRO A 309 -8.58 -22.75 9.88
C PRO A 309 -9.71 -22.02 10.60
N VAL A 310 -9.38 -21.35 11.72
CA VAL A 310 -10.31 -20.46 12.44
C VAL A 310 -10.50 -19.14 11.69
N GLY A 311 -9.46 -18.69 10.99
CA GLY A 311 -9.47 -17.60 10.04
C GLY A 311 -8.40 -17.88 8.99
N LEU A 312 -8.72 -17.63 7.71
CA LEU A 312 -7.80 -17.89 6.59
C LEU A 312 -7.15 -16.59 6.12
N TRP A 313 -7.98 -15.63 5.71
CA TRP A 313 -7.60 -14.37 5.06
C TRP A 313 -7.55 -13.16 6.01
N GLY A 314 -7.16 -13.38 7.27
CA GLY A 314 -7.10 -12.35 8.31
C GLY A 314 -7.29 -12.94 9.71
N GLU A 315 -6.95 -12.16 10.73
CA GLU A 315 -7.04 -12.59 12.13
C GLU A 315 -8.39 -12.23 12.77
N THR A 316 -8.94 -13.16 13.53
CA THR A 316 -10.15 -12.93 14.35
C THR A 316 -9.82 -12.10 15.61
N LYS A 317 -10.84 -11.43 16.18
CA LYS A 317 -10.66 -10.64 17.42
C LYS A 317 -10.06 -11.44 18.57
N THR A 318 -10.34 -12.73 18.63
CA THR A 318 -9.82 -13.69 19.61
C THR A 318 -8.37 -14.09 19.35
N GLN A 319 -7.97 -14.32 18.09
CA GLN A 319 -6.58 -14.60 17.73
C GLN A 319 -5.65 -13.41 18.03
N VAL A 320 -6.14 -12.20 17.75
CA VAL A 320 -5.45 -10.93 18.03
C VAL A 320 -5.24 -10.72 19.52
N ALA A 321 -6.30 -10.84 20.31
CA ALA A 321 -6.21 -10.72 21.78
C ALA A 321 -5.30 -11.79 22.41
N ALA A 322 -5.17 -12.96 21.76
CA ALA A 322 -4.27 -14.04 22.17
C ALA A 322 -2.83 -13.91 21.60
N GLY A 323 -2.57 -12.92 20.73
CA GLY A 323 -1.24 -12.66 20.18
C GLY A 323 -0.76 -13.65 19.12
N LEU A 324 -1.64 -14.15 18.25
CA LEU A 324 -1.32 -15.17 17.22
C LEU A 324 0.02 -14.91 16.50
N ARG A 325 0.27 -13.67 16.06
CA ARG A 325 1.51 -13.31 15.33
C ARG A 325 2.79 -13.46 16.15
N GLU A 326 2.74 -13.30 17.47
CA GLU A 326 3.93 -13.47 18.32
C GLU A 326 4.44 -14.92 18.32
N TYR A 327 3.60 -15.87 17.89
CA TYR A 327 3.97 -17.26 17.65
C TYR A 327 4.33 -17.57 16.18
N GLN A 328 4.31 -16.60 15.26
CA GLN A 328 4.59 -16.82 13.83
C GLN A 328 6.09 -16.81 13.49
N TYR A 329 6.90 -17.54 14.26
CA TYR A 329 8.32 -17.69 13.96
C TYR A 329 8.90 -19.04 14.39
N SER A 330 9.91 -19.51 13.65
CA SER A 330 10.71 -20.68 14.03
C SER A 330 12.11 -20.35 14.55
N SER A 331 12.63 -19.13 14.33
CA SER A 331 14.01 -18.72 14.64
C SER A 331 14.09 -17.27 15.13
N VAL A 332 14.91 -17.00 16.15
CA VAL A 332 15.28 -15.62 16.51
C VAL A 332 16.16 -14.96 15.46
N MET A 333 16.79 -15.73 14.57
CA MET A 333 17.71 -15.23 13.54
C MET A 333 17.02 -14.58 12.34
N ASP A 334 15.69 -14.51 12.32
CA ASP A 334 14.95 -13.72 11.35
C ASP A 334 15.13 -12.20 11.60
N TYR A 335 14.74 -11.36 10.64
CA TYR A 335 14.96 -9.91 10.69
C TYR A 335 13.65 -9.12 10.58
N TYR A 336 12.82 -9.27 11.63
CA TYR A 336 11.52 -8.63 11.77
C TYR A 336 11.60 -7.11 11.68
N ALA A 337 10.59 -6.50 11.03
CA ALA A 337 10.39 -5.04 11.05
C ALA A 337 9.92 -4.51 12.41
N LYS A 338 9.40 -5.41 13.26
CA LYS A 338 8.53 -5.11 14.39
C LYS A 338 9.30 -5.19 15.70
N PHE A 339 9.20 -4.14 16.52
CA PHE A 339 9.86 -4.09 17.84
C PHE A 339 9.33 -5.15 18.82
N ASN A 340 8.13 -5.70 18.60
CA ASN A 340 7.47 -6.68 19.46
C ASN A 340 7.79 -8.15 19.11
N MET A 341 8.76 -8.38 18.23
CA MET A 341 9.24 -9.73 17.86
C MET A 341 10.78 -9.75 17.87
N PRO A 342 11.42 -10.91 18.14
CA PRO A 342 10.85 -12.17 18.62
C PRO A 342 10.90 -12.24 20.16
N TRP A 343 9.83 -11.80 20.84
CA TRP A 343 9.83 -11.65 22.30
C TRP A 343 9.70 -12.97 23.08
N LEU A 344 9.19 -14.04 22.46
CA LEU A 344 9.06 -15.35 23.13
C LEU A 344 10.41 -16.08 23.27
N GLY A 345 11.48 -15.56 22.65
CA GLY A 345 12.84 -16.06 22.80
C GLY A 345 13.28 -17.00 21.68
N ILE A 346 14.02 -18.05 22.05
CA ILE A 346 14.64 -19.01 21.12
C ILE A 346 13.57 -19.89 20.47
N GLY A 347 13.59 -20.00 19.14
CA GLY A 347 12.66 -20.82 18.36
C GLY A 347 13.14 -22.26 18.12
N LEU A 348 12.26 -23.10 17.55
CA LEU A 348 12.58 -24.52 17.30
C LEU A 348 13.71 -24.71 16.26
N TYR A 349 13.82 -23.83 15.27
CA TYR A 349 14.93 -23.82 14.32
C TYR A 349 16.27 -23.63 15.04
N ASP A 350 16.34 -22.67 15.96
CA ASP A 350 17.58 -22.33 16.67
C ASP A 350 18.05 -23.52 17.52
N ILE A 351 17.12 -24.16 18.23
CA ILE A 351 17.36 -25.36 19.02
C ILE A 351 17.89 -26.49 18.11
N ALA A 352 17.24 -26.74 16.97
CA ALA A 352 17.66 -27.78 16.02
C ALA A 352 19.03 -27.46 15.38
N ALA A 353 19.30 -26.20 15.05
CA ALA A 353 20.58 -25.76 14.48
C ALA A 353 21.74 -25.95 15.47
N ILE A 354 21.54 -25.61 16.76
CA ILE A 354 22.53 -25.83 17.81
C ILE A 354 22.74 -27.33 18.10
N LYS A 355 21.67 -28.12 18.17
CA LYS A 355 21.73 -29.61 18.27
C LYS A 355 22.55 -30.20 17.11
N TYR A 356 22.31 -29.75 15.89
CA TYR A 356 23.05 -30.18 14.71
C TYR A 356 24.53 -29.79 14.76
N ALA A 357 24.82 -28.51 15.03
CA ALA A 357 26.19 -27.98 15.00
C ALA A 357 27.08 -28.55 16.11
N TYR A 358 26.58 -28.63 17.35
CA TYR A 358 27.39 -28.98 18.52
C TYR A 358 27.28 -30.44 18.96
N ALA A 359 26.11 -31.08 18.79
CA ALA A 359 25.89 -32.48 19.20
C ALA A 359 25.87 -33.47 18.01
N ARG A 360 25.85 -32.98 16.76
CA ARG A 360 25.72 -33.80 15.53
C ARG A 360 24.46 -34.68 15.56
N THR A 361 23.40 -34.18 16.19
CA THR A 361 22.07 -34.80 16.27
C THR A 361 21.05 -34.03 15.45
N VAL A 362 20.02 -34.70 14.97
CA VAL A 362 18.86 -34.11 14.31
C VAL A 362 17.57 -34.58 14.96
N GLU A 363 16.50 -33.82 14.77
CA GLU A 363 15.17 -34.22 15.19
C GLU A 363 14.49 -35.13 14.14
N VAL A 364 13.85 -36.18 14.62
CA VAL A 364 12.92 -37.01 13.84
C VAL A 364 11.56 -37.06 14.53
N PHE A 365 10.48 -37.10 13.77
CA PHE A 365 9.14 -37.30 14.33
C PHE A 365 9.00 -38.72 14.91
N GLU A 366 8.34 -38.86 16.06
CA GLU A 366 7.98 -40.18 16.61
C GLU A 366 6.95 -40.92 15.73
N LYS A 367 6.11 -40.16 15.03
CA LYS A 367 5.09 -40.64 14.09
C LYS A 367 5.33 -39.96 12.75
N ASN A 368 5.51 -40.74 11.69
CA ASN A 368 5.72 -40.20 10.34
C ASN A 368 4.44 -39.50 9.81
N PRO A 369 4.57 -38.41 9.05
CA PRO A 369 3.42 -37.73 8.43
C PRO A 369 2.77 -38.58 7.33
N ASP A 370 1.44 -38.60 7.30
CA ASP A 370 0.63 -39.19 6.22
C ASP A 370 0.42 -38.15 5.10
N LEU A 371 1.08 -38.39 3.96
CA LEU A 371 1.00 -37.54 2.78
C LEU A 371 -0.05 -38.03 1.75
N THR A 372 -0.69 -39.18 1.98
CA THR A 372 -1.56 -39.83 0.98
C THR A 372 -2.72 -38.94 0.54
N LYS A 373 -3.31 -38.19 1.48
CA LYS A 373 -4.39 -37.22 1.24
C LYS A 373 -4.01 -36.07 0.29
N PHE A 374 -2.70 -35.79 0.16
CA PHE A 374 -2.16 -34.69 -0.63
C PHE A 374 -1.25 -35.14 -1.78
N ALA A 375 -1.13 -36.45 -2.03
CA ALA A 375 -0.26 -37.03 -3.06
C ALA A 375 -0.42 -36.34 -4.44
N LYS A 376 -1.67 -36.05 -4.85
CA LYS A 376 -1.96 -35.32 -6.09
C LYS A 376 -1.20 -34.00 -6.26
N TYR A 377 -0.89 -33.27 -5.19
CA TYR A 377 -0.09 -32.04 -5.23
C TYR A 377 1.41 -32.30 -5.35
N ILE A 378 1.88 -33.48 -4.92
CA ILE A 378 3.29 -33.83 -4.78
C ILE A 378 3.80 -34.64 -6.00
N ASP A 379 2.95 -35.47 -6.62
CA ASP A 379 3.41 -36.56 -7.51
C ASP A 379 4.11 -36.15 -8.82
N ILE A 380 3.68 -35.09 -9.51
CA ILE A 380 4.20 -34.70 -10.84
C ILE A 380 4.19 -33.17 -10.98
N ASP A 381 5.26 -32.60 -11.53
CA ASP A 381 5.38 -31.17 -11.83
C ASP A 381 4.94 -30.86 -13.28
N PRO A 382 4.26 -29.73 -13.59
CA PRO A 382 3.89 -29.39 -14.97
C PRO A 382 5.08 -29.35 -15.94
N ARG A 383 6.30 -29.06 -15.47
CA ARG A 383 7.53 -29.07 -16.30
C ARG A 383 7.92 -30.44 -16.81
N GLU A 384 7.53 -31.50 -16.10
CA GLU A 384 7.79 -32.89 -16.50
C GLU A 384 6.78 -33.38 -17.54
N VAL A 385 5.67 -32.65 -17.71
CA VAL A 385 4.60 -32.97 -18.66
C VAL A 385 4.82 -32.30 -20.03
N SER A 386 5.40 -31.10 -20.08
CA SER A 386 5.82 -30.47 -21.34
C SER A 386 6.96 -29.47 -21.14
N SER A 387 7.91 -29.45 -22.09
CA SER A 387 8.94 -28.41 -22.21
C SER A 387 8.37 -27.01 -22.43
N ASP A 388 7.13 -26.90 -22.91
CA ASP A 388 6.45 -25.63 -23.12
C ASP A 388 5.98 -24.99 -21.81
N ASN A 389 5.94 -25.74 -20.71
CA ASN A 389 5.53 -25.28 -19.38
C ASN A 389 6.68 -24.57 -18.61
N LEU A 390 7.60 -23.96 -19.36
CA LEU A 390 8.61 -23.04 -18.82
C LEU A 390 8.10 -21.59 -18.96
N PRO A 391 8.35 -20.73 -17.96
CA PRO A 391 9.36 -20.88 -16.92
C PRO A 391 8.78 -21.16 -15.51
N ALA A 392 8.68 -22.42 -15.09
CA ALA A 392 8.53 -22.72 -13.65
C ALA A 392 9.89 -22.73 -12.95
N PHE A 393 10.05 -21.86 -11.95
CA PHE A 393 11.16 -21.92 -11.01
C PHE A 393 11.18 -23.26 -10.28
N LYS A 394 12.36 -23.84 -10.03
CA LYS A 394 12.45 -25.09 -9.26
C LYS A 394 12.16 -24.80 -7.79
N GLU A 395 10.94 -25.14 -7.38
CA GLU A 395 10.57 -25.28 -5.98
C GLU A 395 11.62 -26.14 -5.25
N ARG A 396 12.07 -25.65 -4.09
CA ARG A 396 13.13 -26.27 -3.31
C ARG A 396 12.57 -27.34 -2.39
N GLY A 397 13.18 -28.52 -2.41
CA GLY A 397 12.84 -29.63 -1.52
C GLY A 397 12.08 -30.75 -2.22
N GLU A 398 12.01 -31.90 -1.55
CA GLU A 398 11.49 -33.14 -2.12
C GLU A 398 10.79 -34.00 -1.05
N GLY A 399 9.82 -34.81 -1.48
CA GLY A 399 8.97 -35.63 -0.60
C GLY A 399 8.21 -34.73 0.38
N PHE A 400 8.38 -34.98 1.69
CA PHE A 400 7.74 -34.15 2.71
C PHE A 400 8.13 -32.66 2.63
N GLY A 401 9.37 -32.34 2.26
CA GLY A 401 9.79 -30.94 2.08
C GLY A 401 9.07 -30.23 0.93
N LEU A 402 8.71 -30.97 -0.13
CA LEU A 402 7.91 -30.46 -1.24
C LEU A 402 6.43 -30.32 -0.84
N ALA A 403 5.90 -31.26 -0.06
CA ALA A 403 4.56 -31.14 0.53
C ALA A 403 4.40 -29.84 1.32
N LEU A 404 5.40 -29.44 2.10
CA LEU A 404 5.41 -28.18 2.87
C LEU A 404 5.58 -26.91 2.00
N ARG A 405 5.83 -27.02 0.68
CA ARG A 405 5.80 -25.86 -0.23
C ARG A 405 4.56 -25.85 -1.13
N ARG A 406 3.90 -26.99 -1.34
CA ARG A 406 2.69 -27.12 -2.20
C ARG A 406 1.38 -27.29 -1.44
N VAL A 407 1.41 -27.64 -0.17
CA VAL A 407 0.22 -27.76 0.67
C VAL A 407 0.18 -26.56 1.60
N HIS A 408 -0.94 -25.87 1.63
CA HIS A 408 -1.12 -24.69 2.46
C HIS A 408 -0.92 -25.00 3.95
N ALA A 409 -0.26 -24.12 4.70
CA ALA A 409 0.18 -24.36 6.07
C ALA A 409 -0.95 -24.83 7.02
N THR A 410 -2.16 -24.29 6.87
CA THR A 410 -3.33 -24.68 7.69
C THR A 410 -3.73 -26.16 7.55
N ASN A 411 -3.22 -26.88 6.54
CA ASN A 411 -3.41 -28.32 6.39
C ASN A 411 -2.36 -29.18 7.11
N TYR A 412 -1.25 -28.63 7.63
CA TYR A 412 -0.18 -29.44 8.24
C TYR A 412 -0.65 -30.37 9.37
N PRO A 413 -1.56 -29.96 10.29
CA PRO A 413 -2.11 -30.87 11.30
C PRO A 413 -2.85 -32.09 10.72
N ASN A 414 -3.35 -32.00 9.48
CA ASN A 414 -4.04 -33.10 8.80
C ASN A 414 -3.08 -34.20 8.28
N PHE A 415 -1.76 -33.96 8.26
CA PHE A 415 -0.76 -35.01 8.03
C PHE A 415 -0.62 -35.98 9.22
N TRP A 416 -1.02 -35.57 10.43
CA TRP A 416 -0.97 -36.43 11.62
C TRP A 416 -2.34 -36.76 12.22
N GLY A 417 -3.35 -35.89 12.04
CA GLY A 417 -4.67 -36.00 12.67
C GLY A 417 -4.71 -35.50 14.12
N ASN A 418 -3.57 -35.05 14.65
CA ASN A 418 -3.42 -34.35 15.92
C ASN A 418 -2.26 -33.34 15.82
N VAL A 419 -2.43 -32.15 16.41
CA VAL A 419 -1.38 -31.12 16.50
C VAL A 419 -0.21 -31.58 17.36
N ASP A 420 -0.45 -32.28 18.49
CA ASP A 420 0.62 -32.71 19.39
C ASP A 420 1.66 -33.60 18.71
N ASP A 421 1.25 -34.38 17.70
CA ASP A 421 2.12 -35.29 16.97
C ASP A 421 3.15 -34.55 16.08
N ILE A 422 2.93 -33.26 15.78
CA ILE A 422 3.93 -32.36 15.15
C ILE A 422 5.11 -32.09 16.10
N TYR A 423 4.84 -32.07 17.41
CA TYR A 423 5.80 -31.70 18.47
C TYR A 423 6.43 -32.91 19.16
N LYS A 424 5.89 -34.12 18.95
CA LYS A 424 6.50 -35.39 19.35
C LYS A 424 7.71 -35.70 18.45
N ARG A 425 8.82 -35.09 18.82
CA ARG A 425 10.13 -35.15 18.16
C ARG A 425 11.13 -35.76 19.12
N ARG A 426 12.06 -36.55 18.59
CA ARG A 426 13.21 -37.08 19.35
C ARG A 426 14.51 -36.80 18.63
N ASP A 427 15.56 -36.56 19.40
CA ASP A 427 16.91 -36.36 18.87
C ASP A 427 17.56 -37.71 18.56
N VAL A 428 18.13 -37.83 17.36
CA VAL A 428 18.94 -38.98 16.94
C VAL A 428 20.27 -38.52 16.35
N PRO A 429 21.37 -39.28 16.50
CA PRO A 429 22.62 -39.03 15.79
C PRO A 429 22.39 -38.90 14.27
N ILE A 430 23.07 -37.96 13.61
CA ILE A 430 22.95 -37.76 12.15
C ILE A 430 23.25 -39.04 11.34
N SER A 431 24.07 -39.94 11.87
CA SER A 431 24.35 -41.24 11.26
C SER A 431 23.12 -42.16 11.15
N GLU A 432 22.09 -41.97 11.97
CA GLU A 432 20.86 -42.77 11.93
C GLU A 432 19.88 -42.32 10.84
N VAL A 433 20.00 -41.07 10.36
CA VAL A 433 19.17 -40.48 9.29
C VAL A 433 19.86 -40.46 7.92
N ILE A 434 21.14 -40.85 7.87
CA ILE A 434 21.92 -41.01 6.64
C ILE A 434 21.86 -42.49 6.23
N GLY A 435 21.02 -42.82 5.25
CA GLY A 435 20.89 -44.17 4.71
C GLY A 435 21.93 -44.51 3.64
N ALA A 436 21.58 -45.41 2.72
CA ALA A 436 22.47 -45.88 1.67
C ALA A 436 22.87 -44.77 0.67
N LYS A 437 24.04 -44.92 0.03
CA LYS A 437 24.44 -44.07 -1.11
C LYS A 437 23.48 -44.29 -2.29
N CYS A 438 23.15 -43.22 -2.98
CA CYS A 438 22.31 -43.23 -4.17
C CYS A 438 22.95 -42.38 -5.29
N ALA A 439 22.53 -42.59 -6.54
CA ALA A 439 23.29 -42.14 -7.72
C ALA A 439 22.95 -40.71 -8.18
N THR A 440 21.68 -40.30 -8.07
CA THR A 440 21.18 -39.01 -8.57
C THR A 440 20.13 -38.46 -7.61
N GLU A 441 20.19 -37.16 -7.33
CA GLU A 441 19.19 -36.46 -6.50
C GLU A 441 17.76 -36.66 -7.06
N GLY A 442 16.76 -36.73 -6.19
CA GLY A 442 15.37 -37.00 -6.55
C GLY A 442 15.05 -38.46 -6.94
N ALA A 443 16.06 -39.32 -7.15
CA ALA A 443 15.81 -40.72 -7.48
C ALA A 443 15.06 -41.45 -6.36
N SER A 444 14.08 -42.29 -6.72
CA SER A 444 13.30 -43.06 -5.75
C SER A 444 14.19 -44.01 -4.93
N CYS A 445 14.03 -43.94 -3.61
CA CYS A 445 14.61 -44.86 -2.64
C CYS A 445 13.59 -45.92 -2.15
N GLY A 446 12.40 -45.96 -2.76
CA GLY A 446 11.25 -46.74 -2.29
C GLY A 446 10.41 -46.00 -1.24
N ASP A 447 9.19 -46.49 -0.99
CA ASP A 447 8.27 -46.00 0.06
C ASP A 447 8.05 -44.47 0.09
N GLY A 448 8.02 -43.82 -1.07
CA GLY A 448 7.87 -42.36 -1.20
C GLY A 448 9.08 -41.54 -0.72
N LYS A 449 10.20 -42.19 -0.40
CA LYS A 449 11.48 -41.54 -0.09
C LYS A 449 12.31 -41.36 -1.36
N VAL A 450 13.17 -40.36 -1.35
CA VAL A 450 14.02 -39.97 -2.48
C VAL A 450 15.46 -39.75 -2.04
N CYS A 451 16.37 -39.84 -3.00
CA CYS A 451 17.79 -39.58 -2.86
C CYS A 451 18.04 -38.08 -2.65
N LYS A 452 18.56 -37.69 -1.48
CA LYS A 452 18.81 -36.28 -1.13
C LYS A 452 20.29 -35.98 -1.01
N LEU A 453 20.68 -34.74 -1.27
CA LEU A 453 22.02 -34.25 -0.99
C LEU A 453 22.22 -33.95 0.50
N PHE A 454 23.10 -34.71 1.15
CA PHE A 454 23.64 -34.39 2.47
C PHE A 454 25.08 -33.88 2.34
N TYR A 455 25.67 -33.39 3.43
CA TYR A 455 27.10 -33.03 3.46
C TYR A 455 28.01 -34.21 3.07
N GLU A 456 27.62 -35.42 3.47
CA GLU A 456 28.27 -36.68 3.12
C GLU A 456 28.01 -37.12 1.64
N GLY A 457 27.31 -36.31 0.85
CA GLY A 457 26.90 -36.56 -0.53
C GLY A 457 25.48 -37.13 -0.65
N LEU A 458 25.13 -37.64 -1.83
CA LEU A 458 23.81 -38.20 -2.11
C LEU A 458 23.51 -39.45 -1.27
N ARG A 459 22.39 -39.43 -0.53
CA ARG A 459 21.94 -40.51 0.37
C ARG A 459 20.42 -40.65 0.37
N CYS A 460 19.94 -41.89 0.50
CA CYS A 460 18.55 -42.17 0.84
C CYS A 460 18.29 -41.88 2.32
N SER A 461 17.11 -41.37 2.67
CA SER A 461 16.66 -41.39 4.08
C SER A 461 16.26 -42.81 4.51
N PRO A 462 16.44 -43.20 5.78
CA PRO A 462 15.93 -44.47 6.30
C PRO A 462 14.42 -44.61 6.16
N LYS A 463 13.94 -45.85 6.11
CA LYS A 463 12.53 -46.19 5.89
C LYS A 463 11.63 -45.67 7.01
N ASP A 464 12.04 -45.86 8.27
CA ASP A 464 11.15 -45.68 9.43
C ASP A 464 11.23 -44.28 10.07
N LEU A 465 12.20 -43.45 9.68
CA LEU A 465 12.44 -42.13 10.27
C LEU A 465 12.19 -41.01 9.26
N THR A 466 11.40 -40.02 9.66
CA THR A 466 11.28 -38.74 8.94
C THR A 466 11.94 -37.65 9.78
N MET A 467 13.06 -37.13 9.27
CA MET A 467 13.71 -35.94 9.81
C MET A 467 12.75 -34.75 9.76
N VAL A 468 12.74 -33.95 10.83
CA VAL A 468 12.02 -32.68 10.87
C VAL A 468 12.67 -31.72 9.87
N PRO A 469 11.95 -31.27 8.82
CA PRO A 469 12.46 -30.26 7.92
C PRO A 469 12.35 -28.89 8.57
N TYR A 470 13.38 -28.07 8.35
CA TYR A 470 13.48 -26.70 8.82
C TYR A 470 13.71 -25.80 7.61
N ARG A 471 12.97 -24.70 7.49
CA ARG A 471 13.19 -23.74 6.40
C ARG A 471 14.41 -22.86 6.69
N PHE A 472 15.12 -22.45 5.63
CA PHE A 472 16.33 -21.63 5.77
C PHE A 472 16.56 -20.71 4.56
N GLY A 473 16.58 -19.40 4.83
CA GLY A 473 16.93 -18.36 3.87
C GLY A 473 17.95 -17.39 4.45
N GLY A 474 19.21 -17.50 4.03
CA GLY A 474 20.29 -16.62 4.48
C GLY A 474 20.48 -15.36 3.62
N ASP A 475 21.37 -14.49 4.09
CA ASP A 475 21.80 -13.22 3.47
C ASP A 475 22.06 -13.29 1.96
N GLU A 476 22.60 -14.40 1.48
CA GLU A 476 22.97 -14.62 0.08
C GLU A 476 21.77 -14.68 -0.87
N LEU A 477 20.56 -14.84 -0.33
CA LEU A 477 19.33 -15.11 -1.07
C LEU A 477 18.24 -14.03 -0.87
N THR A 478 18.53 -13.02 -0.02
CA THR A 478 17.61 -11.95 0.38
C THR A 478 16.95 -11.25 -0.80
N PHE A 479 15.64 -11.03 -0.70
CA PHE A 479 14.73 -10.50 -1.74
C PHE A 479 14.61 -11.34 -3.03
N GLY A 480 15.41 -12.39 -3.19
CA GLY A 480 15.43 -13.22 -4.38
C GLY A 480 14.31 -14.26 -4.45
N LEU A 481 13.61 -14.51 -3.34
CA LEU A 481 12.43 -15.38 -3.23
C LEU A 481 11.33 -14.69 -2.39
N PRO A 482 10.04 -15.00 -2.60
CA PRO A 482 8.92 -14.43 -1.82
C PRO A 482 8.86 -14.86 -0.34
N THR A 483 9.74 -15.76 0.08
CA THR A 483 9.81 -16.30 1.45
C THR A 483 11.16 -16.00 2.10
N VAL A 484 11.98 -15.15 1.45
CA VAL A 484 13.35 -14.82 1.87
C VAL A 484 13.53 -13.32 1.65
N ALA A 485 12.88 -12.51 2.45
CA ALA A 485 13.10 -11.06 2.48
C ALA A 485 13.52 -10.62 3.89
N VAL A 486 13.63 -9.31 4.10
CA VAL A 486 13.76 -8.75 5.45
C VAL A 486 12.56 -7.86 5.67
N TRP A 487 12.17 -7.70 6.93
CA TRP A 487 11.03 -6.87 7.33
C TRP A 487 9.65 -7.40 6.89
N ASP A 488 9.57 -8.64 6.40
CA ASP A 488 8.34 -9.41 6.19
C ASP A 488 7.97 -10.28 7.42
N ASP A 489 6.74 -10.78 7.41
CA ASP A 489 6.12 -11.62 8.45
C ASP A 489 4.83 -12.23 7.86
N GLY A 490 4.60 -13.54 8.04
CA GLY A 490 3.41 -14.25 7.54
C GLY A 490 3.70 -15.61 6.89
N VAL A 491 2.77 -16.57 6.99
CA VAL A 491 3.02 -17.96 6.51
C VAL A 491 2.96 -18.13 5.00
N ASP A 492 2.37 -17.17 4.28
CA ASP A 492 2.19 -17.19 2.83
C ASP A 492 2.24 -15.77 2.21
N SER A 493 2.10 -15.68 0.89
CA SER A 493 2.13 -14.40 0.17
C SER A 493 1.03 -13.41 0.60
N PHE A 494 -0.13 -13.89 1.05
CA PHE A 494 -1.22 -13.01 1.48
C PHE A 494 -0.89 -12.41 2.84
N GLU A 495 -0.47 -13.21 3.80
CA GLU A 495 -0.09 -12.70 5.12
C GLU A 495 1.10 -11.75 5.04
N ILE A 496 2.11 -12.08 4.21
CA ILE A 496 3.26 -11.19 3.98
C ILE A 496 2.84 -9.86 3.34
N VAL A 497 2.02 -9.87 2.28
CA VAL A 497 1.55 -8.62 1.65
C VAL A 497 0.61 -7.83 2.56
N ASN A 498 -0.22 -8.50 3.37
CA ASN A 498 -1.03 -7.83 4.37
C ASN A 498 -0.16 -7.20 5.48
N ASN A 499 0.88 -7.89 5.96
CA ASN A 499 1.83 -7.33 6.90
C ASN A 499 2.60 -6.12 6.34
N LEU A 500 2.98 -6.16 5.06
CA LEU A 500 3.60 -5.02 4.36
C LEU A 500 2.60 -3.85 4.20
N ARG A 501 1.32 -4.13 3.94
CA ARG A 501 0.24 -3.14 3.90
C ARG A 501 0.06 -2.47 5.27
N GLU A 502 -0.06 -3.26 6.33
CA GLU A 502 -0.18 -2.76 7.70
C GLU A 502 1.06 -1.96 8.09
N THR A 503 2.26 -2.41 7.74
CA THR A 503 3.51 -1.66 7.96
C THR A 503 3.45 -0.30 7.26
N TYR A 504 3.06 -0.27 5.98
CA TYR A 504 2.92 0.96 5.21
C TYR A 504 1.83 1.92 5.74
N GLU A 505 0.67 1.40 6.15
CA GLU A 505 -0.46 2.21 6.61
C GLU A 505 -0.36 2.65 8.07
N ASN A 506 0.35 1.91 8.93
CA ASN A 506 0.57 2.30 10.33
C ASN A 506 1.77 3.24 10.49
N ASN A 507 2.93 2.90 9.91
CA ASN A 507 4.19 3.58 10.29
C ASN A 507 4.36 4.98 9.67
N TRP A 508 3.49 5.38 8.75
CA TRP A 508 3.69 6.57 7.92
C TRP A 508 3.87 7.87 8.72
N ILE A 509 3.16 8.03 9.84
CA ILE A 509 3.21 9.22 10.70
C ILE A 509 4.55 9.32 11.50
N PHE A 510 5.37 8.27 11.51
CA PHE A 510 6.69 8.27 12.18
C PHE A 510 7.85 8.16 11.23
N ALA A 511 7.69 7.41 10.14
CA ALA A 511 8.63 7.48 9.03
C ALA A 511 8.52 8.83 8.28
N GLY A 512 7.37 9.49 8.34
CA GLY A 512 6.98 10.66 7.56
C GLY A 512 6.84 11.99 8.30
N TYR A 513 7.14 12.04 9.62
CA TYR A 513 7.27 13.29 10.39
C TYR A 513 8.56 13.31 11.22
N TRP A 514 8.96 14.50 11.65
CA TRP A 514 10.16 14.73 12.45
C TRP A 514 9.91 14.52 13.94
N HIS A 515 10.49 13.46 14.49
CA HIS A 515 10.41 13.12 15.92
C HIS A 515 11.70 13.51 16.67
N GLN A 516 12.13 14.77 16.49
CA GLN A 516 13.40 15.31 17.01
C GLN A 516 14.68 14.59 16.54
N ASP A 517 14.57 13.71 15.53
CA ASP A 517 15.71 13.03 14.89
C ASP A 517 16.49 14.01 13.99
N PRO A 518 17.75 14.37 14.30
CA PRO A 518 18.56 15.28 13.48
C PRO A 518 19.01 14.67 12.14
N THR A 519 18.73 13.39 11.89
CA THR A 519 19.05 12.66 10.65
C THR A 519 17.82 12.48 9.73
N TYR A 520 16.65 12.93 10.19
CA TYR A 520 15.39 12.84 9.47
C TYR A 520 15.42 13.62 8.15
N TRP A 521 14.97 12.97 7.07
CA TRP A 521 14.91 13.57 5.74
C TRP A 521 13.85 12.87 4.87
N PRO A 522 13.14 13.57 3.95
CA PRO A 522 12.07 12.97 3.15
C PRO A 522 12.48 11.78 2.28
N THR A 523 13.74 11.68 1.87
CA THR A 523 14.22 10.49 1.12
C THR A 523 14.28 9.23 1.98
N ASN A 524 14.44 9.35 3.30
CA ASN A 524 14.42 8.19 4.20
C ASN A 524 13.01 7.58 4.21
N TYR A 525 11.99 8.44 4.30
CA TYR A 525 10.59 8.06 4.13
C TYR A 525 10.33 7.41 2.77
N GLY A 526 10.73 8.08 1.68
CA GLY A 526 10.54 7.56 0.32
C GLY A 526 11.21 6.20 0.09
N ASN A 527 12.42 5.99 0.60
CA ASN A 527 13.12 4.70 0.52
C ASN A 527 12.35 3.60 1.28
N TRP A 528 11.83 3.90 2.47
CA TRP A 528 11.03 2.93 3.24
C TRP A 528 9.74 2.55 2.52
N VAL A 529 9.00 3.51 1.95
CA VAL A 529 7.80 3.20 1.13
C VAL A 529 8.17 2.38 -0.11
N GLN A 530 9.26 2.74 -0.81
CA GLN A 530 9.75 1.97 -1.95
C GLN A 530 10.09 0.53 -1.61
N MET A 531 10.68 0.25 -0.44
CA MET A 531 10.99 -1.12 -0.02
C MET A 531 9.73 -1.95 0.26
N ASN A 532 8.71 -1.37 0.92
CA ASN A 532 7.42 -2.05 1.11
C ASN A 532 6.77 -2.40 -0.25
N PHE A 533 6.67 -1.42 -1.15
CA PHE A 533 6.05 -1.62 -2.46
C PHE A 533 6.88 -2.53 -3.39
N TYR A 534 8.21 -2.53 -3.25
CA TYR A 534 9.08 -3.46 -3.97
C TYR A 534 8.83 -4.91 -3.55
N GLN A 535 8.69 -5.19 -2.25
CA GLN A 535 8.35 -6.53 -1.77
C GLN A 535 6.96 -6.96 -2.27
N MET A 536 5.95 -6.10 -2.12
CA MET A 536 4.62 -6.33 -2.68
C MET A 536 4.64 -6.65 -4.19
N ARG A 537 5.43 -5.90 -4.99
CA ARG A 537 5.64 -6.18 -6.41
C ARG A 537 6.32 -7.54 -6.64
N ASN A 538 7.27 -7.94 -5.81
CA ASN A 538 7.93 -9.23 -5.91
C ASN A 538 6.91 -10.38 -5.79
N HIS A 539 6.02 -10.37 -4.80
CA HIS A 539 4.95 -11.37 -4.66
C HIS A 539 4.05 -11.42 -5.91
N PHE A 540 3.63 -10.27 -6.42
CA PHE A 540 2.87 -10.18 -7.68
C PHE A 540 3.63 -10.80 -8.87
N GLN A 541 4.90 -10.43 -9.08
CA GLN A 541 5.72 -10.92 -10.20
C GLN A 541 5.94 -12.43 -10.15
N TRP A 542 6.12 -13.01 -8.96
CA TRP A 542 6.20 -14.46 -8.76
C TRP A 542 4.86 -15.16 -9.03
N TRP A 543 3.75 -14.60 -8.54
CA TRP A 543 2.41 -15.13 -8.78
C TRP A 543 2.04 -15.11 -10.27
N ALA A 544 2.25 -14.00 -10.97
CA ALA A 544 1.89 -13.85 -12.38
C ALA A 544 2.64 -14.84 -13.31
N ILE A 545 3.89 -15.18 -12.99
CA ILE A 545 4.64 -16.20 -13.74
C ILE A 545 4.10 -17.60 -13.43
N ASN A 546 3.92 -17.94 -12.15
CA ASN A 546 3.36 -19.24 -11.77
C ASN A 546 1.95 -19.44 -12.36
N TYR A 547 1.14 -18.39 -12.40
CA TYR A 547 -0.16 -18.37 -13.09
C TYR A 547 -0.06 -18.81 -14.55
N SER A 548 0.87 -18.20 -15.31
CA SER A 548 1.09 -18.53 -16.73
C SER A 548 1.52 -19.99 -16.95
N VAL A 549 2.22 -20.57 -15.99
CA VAL A 549 2.75 -21.94 -16.07
C VAL A 549 1.72 -22.99 -15.63
N TYR A 550 1.14 -22.86 -14.43
CA TYR A 550 0.25 -23.88 -13.87
C TYR A 550 -1.10 -23.96 -14.59
N ASN A 551 -1.55 -22.87 -15.23
CA ASN A 551 -2.74 -22.86 -16.08
C ASN A 551 -2.47 -23.18 -17.56
N LYS A 552 -1.20 -23.38 -17.96
CA LYS A 552 -0.88 -23.70 -19.35
C LYS A 552 -1.51 -25.03 -19.78
N ASN A 553 -2.14 -25.03 -20.94
CA ASN A 553 -2.92 -26.17 -21.46
C ASN A 553 -3.95 -26.72 -20.46
N ASP A 554 -4.55 -25.85 -19.63
CA ASP A 554 -5.47 -26.21 -18.54
C ASP A 554 -4.88 -27.24 -17.54
N TYR A 555 -3.55 -27.30 -17.36
CA TYR A 555 -2.89 -28.34 -16.54
C TYR A 555 -3.50 -28.49 -15.13
N TRP A 556 -3.61 -27.41 -14.35
CA TRP A 556 -4.16 -27.48 -12.99
C TRP A 556 -5.64 -27.91 -13.00
N LYS A 557 -6.41 -27.34 -13.91
CA LYS A 557 -7.84 -27.63 -14.11
C LYS A 557 -8.11 -29.08 -14.48
N ASN A 558 -7.29 -29.66 -15.36
CA ASN A 558 -7.37 -31.07 -15.74
C ASN A 558 -6.98 -32.01 -14.58
N ARG A 559 -6.17 -31.55 -13.62
CA ARG A 559 -5.68 -32.35 -12.48
C ARG A 559 -6.57 -32.25 -11.23
N PHE A 560 -7.11 -31.07 -10.95
CA PHE A 560 -7.83 -30.73 -9.71
C PHE A 560 -9.29 -30.30 -9.91
N GLY A 561 -9.73 -30.04 -11.14
CA GLY A 561 -11.09 -29.60 -11.47
C GLY A 561 -11.34 -28.10 -11.32
N MET A 562 -10.32 -27.33 -10.91
CA MET A 562 -10.34 -25.88 -10.68
C MET A 562 -9.03 -25.27 -11.21
N ARG A 563 -9.00 -23.97 -11.48
CA ARG A 563 -7.79 -23.27 -11.95
C ARG A 563 -6.78 -23.09 -10.82
N TRP A 564 -5.52 -22.80 -11.14
CA TRP A 564 -4.46 -22.72 -10.13
C TRP A 564 -4.71 -21.63 -9.10
N GLU A 565 -5.12 -20.44 -9.54
CA GLU A 565 -5.48 -19.27 -8.74
C GLU A 565 -6.73 -19.46 -7.86
N GLU A 566 -7.52 -20.50 -8.10
CA GLU A 566 -8.73 -20.83 -7.32
C GLU A 566 -8.42 -21.81 -6.16
N ASP A 567 -7.27 -22.51 -6.21
CA ASP A 567 -6.91 -23.51 -5.21
C ASP A 567 -6.08 -22.90 -4.08
N LEU A 568 -6.47 -23.20 -2.83
CA LEU A 568 -5.73 -22.82 -1.63
C LEU A 568 -4.34 -23.48 -1.55
N ASN A 569 -4.18 -24.67 -2.11
CA ASN A 569 -2.89 -25.35 -2.28
C ASN A 569 -2.20 -24.95 -3.62
N GLY A 570 -2.79 -24.00 -4.35
CA GLY A 570 -2.26 -23.45 -5.59
C GLY A 570 -1.90 -21.96 -5.42
N GLY A 571 -2.44 -21.15 -6.32
CA GLY A 571 -2.14 -19.73 -6.44
C GLY A 571 -3.05 -18.79 -5.66
N LEU A 572 -4.06 -19.29 -4.94
CA LEU A 572 -5.06 -18.43 -4.29
C LEU A 572 -4.45 -17.42 -3.29
N PRO A 573 -3.49 -17.77 -2.40
CA PRO A 573 -2.83 -16.76 -1.57
C PRO A 573 -2.07 -15.70 -2.38
N GLY A 574 -1.49 -16.08 -3.51
CA GLY A 574 -0.83 -15.15 -4.43
C GLY A 574 -1.80 -14.24 -5.19
N ALA A 575 -3.00 -14.73 -5.50
CA ALA A 575 -4.07 -13.94 -6.14
C ALA A 575 -4.61 -12.88 -5.17
N MET A 576 -4.90 -13.28 -3.93
CA MET A 576 -5.31 -12.34 -2.87
C MET A 576 -4.22 -11.31 -2.55
N ALA A 577 -2.95 -11.73 -2.54
CA ALA A 577 -1.81 -10.83 -2.40
C ALA A 577 -1.70 -9.83 -3.57
N ALA A 578 -1.86 -10.29 -4.82
CA ALA A 578 -1.81 -9.45 -6.02
C ALA A 578 -2.92 -8.40 -6.09
N HIS A 579 -4.14 -8.77 -5.69
CA HIS A 579 -5.27 -7.85 -5.51
C HIS A 579 -4.93 -6.77 -4.48
N MET A 580 -4.50 -7.18 -3.29
CA MET A 580 -4.20 -6.26 -2.20
C MET A 580 -3.04 -5.30 -2.54
N SER A 581 -1.95 -5.83 -3.12
CA SER A 581 -0.78 -5.01 -3.46
C SER A 581 -1.08 -3.96 -4.53
N PHE A 582 -1.89 -4.31 -5.54
CA PHE A 582 -2.33 -3.35 -6.55
C PHE A 582 -3.17 -2.24 -5.90
N ASN A 583 -4.16 -2.60 -5.09
CA ASN A 583 -5.07 -1.65 -4.45
C ASN A 583 -4.35 -0.68 -3.50
N VAL A 584 -3.40 -1.17 -2.70
CA VAL A 584 -2.57 -0.32 -1.84
C VAL A 584 -1.78 0.70 -2.66
N MET A 585 -1.12 0.28 -3.75
CA MET A 585 -0.35 1.21 -4.59
C MET A 585 -1.25 2.20 -5.34
N ALA A 586 -2.39 1.74 -5.86
CA ALA A 586 -3.36 2.58 -6.58
C ALA A 586 -4.02 3.63 -5.67
N SER A 587 -4.39 3.27 -4.43
CA SER A 587 -5.04 4.18 -3.49
C SER A 587 -4.14 5.35 -3.06
N THR A 588 -2.81 5.23 -3.16
CA THR A 588 -1.86 6.31 -2.85
C THR A 588 -2.05 7.56 -3.70
N PHE A 589 -2.50 7.39 -4.94
CA PHE A 589 -2.71 8.51 -5.86
C PHE A 589 -3.90 9.36 -5.46
N GLY A 590 -5.01 8.73 -5.05
CA GLY A 590 -6.22 9.41 -4.59
C GLY A 590 -6.21 9.88 -3.14
N ARG A 591 -5.14 9.58 -2.39
CA ARG A 591 -5.05 9.91 -0.96
C ARG A 591 -5.02 11.43 -0.74
N PRO A 592 -5.97 11.99 0.05
CA PRO A 592 -6.11 13.43 0.25
C PRO A 592 -4.95 14.09 0.99
N GLU A 593 -4.77 15.38 0.78
CA GLU A 593 -4.03 16.28 1.68
C GLU A 593 -4.93 16.74 2.85
N PRO A 594 -4.39 16.98 4.07
CA PRO A 594 -5.13 17.60 5.16
C PRO A 594 -5.55 19.02 4.79
N ALA A 595 -6.85 19.22 4.58
CA ALA A 595 -7.42 20.47 4.09
C ALA A 595 -8.92 20.58 4.38
N ASN A 596 -9.47 21.78 4.24
CA ASN A 596 -10.91 21.96 4.11
C ASN A 596 -11.33 21.64 2.67
N TYR A 597 -12.19 20.65 2.48
CA TYR A 597 -12.74 20.24 1.18
C TYR A 597 -14.15 20.79 1.01
N GLY A 598 -14.56 21.01 -0.24
CA GLY A 598 -15.93 21.35 -0.58
C GLY A 598 -16.32 20.74 -1.91
N TYR A 599 -17.62 20.56 -2.12
CA TYR A 599 -18.16 20.16 -3.41
C TYR A 599 -18.09 21.36 -4.36
N ASN A 600 -17.19 21.29 -5.35
CA ASN A 600 -17.08 22.31 -6.38
C ASN A 600 -18.07 22.00 -7.50
N TRP A 601 -19.00 22.92 -7.76
CA TRP A 601 -20.02 22.74 -8.81
C TRP A 601 -19.48 22.95 -10.22
N MET A 602 -18.27 23.51 -10.40
CA MET A 602 -17.59 23.56 -11.70
C MET A 602 -17.09 22.18 -12.13
N THR A 603 -16.49 21.43 -11.20
CA THR A 603 -15.78 20.16 -11.48
C THR A 603 -16.57 18.93 -11.02
N MET A 604 -17.80 19.13 -10.53
CA MET A 604 -18.75 18.12 -10.04
C MET A 604 -18.17 17.10 -9.04
N ARG A 605 -17.21 17.54 -8.22
CA ARG A 605 -16.44 16.69 -7.31
C ARG A 605 -16.05 17.41 -6.03
N TYR A 606 -15.55 16.67 -5.05
CA TYR A 606 -14.93 17.26 -3.88
C TYR A 606 -13.46 17.58 -4.14
N GLU A 607 -13.03 18.80 -3.81
CA GLU A 607 -11.62 19.19 -3.87
C GLU A 607 -11.29 20.22 -2.76
N PRO A 608 -10.01 20.47 -2.44
CA PRO A 608 -9.62 21.44 -1.43
C PRO A 608 -10.14 22.84 -1.76
N VAL A 609 -10.75 23.51 -0.79
CA VAL A 609 -11.37 24.83 -0.96
C VAL A 609 -10.29 25.88 -1.19
N ASP A 610 -10.11 26.23 -2.46
CA ASP A 610 -9.35 27.40 -2.86
C ASP A 610 -10.01 28.70 -2.34
N GLN A 611 -9.20 29.58 -1.74
CA GLN A 611 -9.64 30.87 -1.23
C GLN A 611 -10.06 31.81 -2.36
N VAL A 612 -9.44 31.73 -3.54
CA VAL A 612 -9.80 32.55 -4.69
C VAL A 612 -11.18 32.12 -5.20
N ASN A 613 -11.39 30.83 -5.43
CA ASN A 613 -12.65 30.25 -5.92
C ASN A 613 -13.68 29.88 -4.83
N ARG A 614 -13.58 30.43 -3.61
CA ARG A 614 -14.37 29.98 -2.44
C ARG A 614 -15.90 29.94 -2.66
N ASN A 615 -16.46 30.83 -3.49
CA ASN A 615 -17.88 30.86 -3.82
C ASN A 615 -18.35 29.65 -4.66
N ASN A 616 -17.42 28.91 -5.26
CA ASN A 616 -17.73 27.74 -6.08
C ASN A 616 -17.89 26.45 -5.25
N TYR A 617 -17.60 26.52 -3.94
CA TYR A 617 -17.62 25.39 -3.03
C TYR A 617 -18.85 25.39 -2.14
N THR A 618 -19.67 24.36 -2.26
CA THR A 618 -20.76 24.04 -1.33
C THR A 618 -20.33 22.92 -0.37
N THR A 619 -21.11 22.68 0.70
CA THR A 619 -21.04 21.45 1.50
C THR A 619 -19.61 21.13 1.97
N GLN A 620 -19.03 22.03 2.77
CA GLN A 620 -17.63 21.97 3.17
C GLN A 620 -17.42 21.10 4.42
N PHE A 621 -16.33 20.33 4.43
CA PHE A 621 -15.89 19.52 5.56
C PHE A 621 -14.36 19.47 5.60
N MET A 622 -13.78 19.26 6.78
CA MET A 622 -12.33 19.10 6.90
C MET A 622 -11.93 17.64 6.80
N LEU A 623 -10.92 17.37 5.97
CA LEU A 623 -10.17 16.12 5.95
C LEU A 623 -8.82 16.33 6.61
N LEU A 624 -8.43 15.35 7.42
CA LEU A 624 -7.30 15.48 8.33
C LEU A 624 -6.47 14.21 8.35
N GLU A 625 -5.28 14.31 8.95
CA GLU A 625 -4.35 13.21 8.95
C GLU A 625 -4.89 11.96 9.62
N GLU A 626 -5.53 12.08 10.80
CA GLU A 626 -6.07 10.93 11.54
C GLU A 626 -7.15 10.18 10.74
N GLN A 627 -7.83 10.89 9.83
CA GLN A 627 -8.90 10.36 8.99
C GLN A 627 -8.38 9.53 7.81
N GLY A 628 -7.32 9.96 7.15
CA GLY A 628 -6.86 9.31 5.91
C GLY A 628 -5.82 10.12 5.16
N ALA A 629 -5.91 11.43 5.31
CA ALA A 629 -5.08 12.37 4.59
C ALA A 629 -3.61 12.33 5.03
N ARG A 630 -2.72 12.80 4.16
CA ARG A 630 -1.28 12.92 4.43
C ARG A 630 -0.80 14.17 3.69
N PRO A 631 -0.05 15.11 4.33
CA PRO A 631 0.52 16.26 3.63
C PRO A 631 1.18 15.82 2.33
N ILE A 632 1.04 16.54 1.22
CA ILE A 632 1.56 16.06 -0.07
C ILE A 632 3.02 16.42 -0.21
N TYR A 633 3.38 17.62 0.21
CA TYR A 633 4.74 18.15 0.14
C TYR A 633 5.44 18.08 1.50
N ALA A 634 6.77 18.13 1.47
CA ALA A 634 7.56 18.22 2.68
C ALA A 634 7.35 19.58 3.37
N ASN A 635 7.08 19.56 4.68
CA ASN A 635 6.92 20.76 5.51
C ASN A 635 8.24 21.08 6.26
N TRP A 636 8.43 22.34 6.61
CA TRP A 636 9.71 22.86 7.13
C TRP A 636 9.50 23.89 8.24
N ASP A 637 10.24 23.72 9.35
CA ASP A 637 10.41 24.73 10.38
C ASP A 637 11.67 25.57 10.10
N TYR A 638 11.57 26.89 10.27
CA TYR A 638 12.63 27.88 10.08
C TYR A 638 12.97 28.66 11.36
N ASN A 639 12.34 28.33 12.49
CA ASN A 639 12.54 29.05 13.76
C ASN A 639 13.89 28.72 14.43
N GLY A 640 14.56 27.63 14.01
CA GLY A 640 15.88 27.20 14.49
C GLY A 640 17.06 27.79 13.72
N TYR A 641 18.28 27.48 14.18
CA TYR A 641 19.54 27.91 13.53
C TYR A 641 19.77 27.26 12.15
N GLN A 642 19.12 26.13 11.89
CA GLN A 642 19.03 25.50 10.57
C GLN A 642 17.56 25.18 10.28
N PRO A 643 17.11 25.26 9.01
CA PRO A 643 15.80 24.76 8.62
C PRO A 643 15.72 23.25 8.87
N VAL A 644 14.64 22.81 9.52
CA VAL A 644 14.39 21.39 9.81
C VAL A 644 13.15 20.96 9.04
N VAL A 645 13.22 19.82 8.35
CA VAL A 645 12.04 19.21 7.76
C VAL A 645 11.16 18.70 8.89
N THR A 646 9.88 19.07 8.92
CA THR A 646 8.91 18.61 9.93
C THR A 646 8.01 17.48 9.43
N ALA A 647 7.77 17.39 8.12
CA ALA A 647 7.01 16.32 7.48
C ALA A 647 7.60 15.98 6.09
N SER A 648 7.50 14.72 5.67
CA SER A 648 8.12 14.21 4.42
C SER A 648 7.26 14.47 3.19
N GLY A 649 5.94 14.42 3.34
CA GLY A 649 4.99 14.49 2.24
C GLY A 649 4.71 13.14 1.55
N SER A 650 3.45 12.90 1.18
CA SER A 650 2.97 11.71 0.48
C SER A 650 3.36 11.68 -1.01
N ILE A 651 3.96 12.74 -1.55
CA ILE A 651 4.53 12.74 -2.91
C ILE A 651 5.50 11.57 -3.13
N TYR A 652 6.32 11.23 -2.12
CA TYR A 652 7.24 10.10 -2.20
C TYR A 652 6.52 8.75 -2.30
N GLU A 653 5.31 8.64 -1.73
CA GLU A 653 4.45 7.45 -1.86
C GLU A 653 3.94 7.29 -3.29
N ARG A 654 3.42 8.36 -3.89
CA ARG A 654 2.91 8.36 -5.27
C ARG A 654 4.03 8.06 -6.28
N LEU A 655 5.23 8.60 -6.05
CA LEU A 655 6.42 8.28 -6.86
C LEU A 655 6.83 6.81 -6.73
N ALA A 656 6.82 6.25 -5.51
CA ALA A 656 7.07 4.84 -5.27
C ALA A 656 6.01 3.95 -5.94
N ALA A 657 4.73 4.30 -5.83
CA ALA A 657 3.63 3.58 -6.46
C ALA A 657 3.75 3.58 -8.00
N PHE A 658 4.04 4.72 -8.63
CA PHE A 658 4.31 4.78 -10.07
C PHE A 658 5.42 3.84 -10.48
N GLN A 659 6.56 3.91 -9.77
CA GLN A 659 7.71 3.07 -10.07
C GLN A 659 7.36 1.59 -9.92
N MET A 660 6.69 1.18 -8.85
CA MET A 660 6.45 -0.25 -8.57
C MET A 660 5.30 -0.85 -9.37
N LEU A 661 4.30 -0.06 -9.77
CA LEU A 661 3.24 -0.49 -10.68
C LEU A 661 3.75 -0.67 -12.12
N ALA A 662 4.63 0.23 -12.57
CA ALA A 662 5.08 0.30 -13.96
C ALA A 662 6.36 -0.51 -14.25
N ASP A 663 7.30 -0.61 -13.30
CA ASP A 663 8.61 -1.28 -13.49
C ASP A 663 8.45 -2.76 -13.84
N PRO A 664 8.84 -3.17 -15.06
CA PRO A 664 8.75 -4.56 -15.49
C PRO A 664 9.95 -5.40 -15.06
N GLU A 665 11.01 -4.79 -14.51
CA GLU A 665 12.21 -5.55 -14.17
C GLU A 665 11.93 -6.58 -13.07
N THR A 666 12.24 -7.83 -13.37
CA THR A 666 12.18 -8.94 -12.43
C THR A 666 13.59 -9.24 -11.89
N ARG A 667 13.67 -9.68 -10.62
CA ARG A 667 14.94 -9.99 -9.94
C ARG A 667 14.92 -11.39 -9.31
N PHE A 668 14.54 -12.38 -10.10
CA PHE A 668 14.45 -13.76 -9.64
C PHE A 668 15.82 -14.44 -9.53
N MET A 669 15.94 -15.32 -8.54
CA MET A 669 17.11 -16.18 -8.40
C MET A 669 17.25 -17.24 -9.51
N ALA A 670 18.43 -17.88 -9.53
CA ALA A 670 18.88 -18.80 -10.57
C ALA A 670 19.06 -18.15 -11.96
N GLN A 671 19.18 -16.82 -12.01
CA GLN A 671 19.62 -16.07 -13.18
C GLN A 671 20.86 -15.27 -12.81
N ASP A 672 21.97 -15.50 -13.51
CA ASP A 672 23.11 -14.60 -13.43
C ASP A 672 22.74 -13.33 -14.20
N TYR A 673 22.27 -12.30 -13.50
CA TYR A 673 21.85 -11.03 -14.09
C TYR A 673 23.00 -10.20 -14.68
N MET A 674 24.26 -10.59 -14.44
CA MET A 674 25.46 -9.99 -15.02
C MET A 674 25.90 -10.71 -16.30
N ALA A 675 25.59 -12.00 -16.46
CA ALA A 675 25.95 -12.80 -17.64
C ALA A 675 24.77 -13.13 -18.58
N ASP A 676 23.54 -13.29 -18.09
CA ASP A 676 22.32 -13.49 -18.89
C ASP A 676 21.62 -12.14 -19.09
N SER A 677 21.80 -11.55 -20.26
CA SER A 677 21.12 -10.30 -20.65
C SER A 677 19.60 -10.45 -20.78
N ARG A 678 19.07 -11.69 -20.79
CA ARG A 678 17.66 -11.95 -21.04
C ARG A 678 16.85 -11.93 -19.76
N LYS A 679 15.94 -10.97 -19.63
CA LYS A 679 15.07 -10.77 -18.45
C LYS A 679 13.65 -11.29 -18.72
N PHE A 680 12.93 -11.68 -17.66
CA PHE A 680 11.47 -11.64 -17.70
C PHE A 680 11.02 -10.21 -17.42
N LEU A 681 10.04 -9.73 -18.17
CA LEU A 681 9.52 -8.37 -18.05
C LEU A 681 8.04 -8.47 -17.71
N VAL A 682 7.72 -8.19 -16.44
CA VAL A 682 6.39 -8.38 -15.83
C VAL A 682 6.11 -7.21 -14.88
N ASN A 683 5.07 -6.43 -15.17
CA ASN A 683 4.57 -5.32 -14.35
C ASN A 683 3.07 -5.49 -14.06
N TYR A 684 2.45 -4.61 -13.27
CA TYR A 684 1.03 -4.79 -12.89
C TYR A 684 0.09 -4.78 -14.11
N ALA A 685 0.40 -4.01 -15.17
CA ALA A 685 -0.35 -4.00 -16.42
C ALA A 685 -0.32 -5.33 -17.20
N SER A 686 0.57 -6.27 -16.82
CA SER A 686 0.60 -7.63 -17.38
C SER A 686 -0.59 -8.50 -16.92
N VAL A 687 -1.29 -8.08 -15.85
CA VAL A 687 -2.52 -8.72 -15.34
C VAL A 687 -3.66 -7.70 -15.27
N PHE A 688 -3.43 -6.61 -14.53
CA PHE A 688 -4.36 -5.51 -14.29
C PHE A 688 -4.32 -4.48 -15.42
N ARG A 689 -4.48 -4.97 -16.66
CA ARG A 689 -4.27 -4.18 -17.90
C ARG A 689 -5.22 -2.99 -17.99
N ASN A 690 -6.50 -3.22 -17.75
CA ASN A 690 -7.54 -2.19 -17.88
C ASN A 690 -7.46 -1.21 -16.70
N GLU A 691 -7.21 -1.73 -15.51
CA GLU A 691 -7.09 -1.00 -14.26
C GLU A 691 -5.88 -0.06 -14.27
N VAL A 692 -4.71 -0.50 -14.73
CA VAL A 692 -3.54 0.38 -14.92
C VAL A 692 -3.80 1.42 -16.00
N ARG A 693 -4.48 1.07 -17.11
CA ARG A 693 -4.86 2.05 -18.15
C ARG A 693 -5.82 3.11 -17.59
N GLU A 694 -6.84 2.71 -16.84
CA GLU A 694 -7.78 3.63 -16.19
C GLU A 694 -7.08 4.51 -15.15
N LEU A 695 -6.24 3.94 -14.30
CA LEU A 695 -5.52 4.66 -13.25
C LEU A 695 -4.52 5.67 -13.85
N PHE A 696 -3.61 5.23 -14.72
CA PHE A 696 -2.61 6.12 -15.31
C PHE A 696 -3.22 7.11 -16.30
N GLY A 697 -4.16 6.66 -17.14
CA GLY A 697 -4.91 7.56 -18.02
C GLY A 697 -5.73 8.59 -17.23
N GLY A 698 -6.37 8.17 -16.14
CA GLY A 698 -7.12 9.04 -15.25
C GLY A 698 -6.25 10.08 -14.58
N LEU A 699 -5.04 9.69 -14.15
CA LEU A 699 -4.02 10.63 -13.67
C LEU A 699 -3.59 11.58 -14.79
N MET A 700 -3.29 11.10 -16.00
CA MET A 700 -2.97 11.95 -17.16
C MET A 700 -4.07 13.00 -17.44
N ALA A 701 -5.33 12.59 -17.39
CA ALA A 701 -6.49 13.46 -17.59
C ALA A 701 -6.79 14.37 -16.39
N ASN A 702 -6.29 14.02 -15.18
CA ASN A 702 -6.73 14.59 -13.90
C ASN A 702 -8.24 14.33 -13.63
N ASN A 703 -8.71 13.15 -14.04
CA ASN A 703 -10.06 12.63 -13.79
C ASN A 703 -10.08 11.85 -12.47
N SER A 704 -10.54 12.52 -11.40
CA SER A 704 -10.60 11.97 -10.04
C SER A 704 -11.52 10.75 -9.90
N GLU A 705 -12.44 10.49 -10.84
CA GLU A 705 -13.24 9.25 -10.82
C GLU A 705 -12.41 7.99 -11.06
N LYS A 706 -11.20 8.13 -11.58
CA LYS A 706 -10.31 7.02 -11.94
C LYS A 706 -9.21 6.73 -10.92
N TYR A 707 -8.78 7.73 -10.14
CA TYR A 707 -7.72 7.57 -9.12
C TYR A 707 -8.11 8.07 -7.72
N GLY A 708 -9.13 8.93 -7.59
CA GLY A 708 -9.50 9.59 -6.35
C GLY A 708 -10.19 8.68 -5.34
N TRP A 709 -10.13 9.08 -4.06
CA TRP A 709 -10.95 8.49 -3.00
C TRP A 709 -12.41 8.94 -3.14
N CYS A 710 -13.32 8.31 -2.39
CA CYS A 710 -14.75 8.57 -2.46
C CYS A 710 -15.25 9.29 -1.20
N VAL A 711 -15.95 10.41 -1.36
CA VAL A 711 -16.71 11.06 -0.27
C VAL A 711 -18.10 10.45 -0.22
N LEU A 712 -18.44 9.77 0.86
CA LEU A 712 -19.71 9.05 1.03
C LEU A 712 -20.77 9.98 1.60
N THR A 713 -21.94 10.01 0.96
CA THR A 713 -23.05 10.89 1.33
C THR A 713 -24.17 10.16 2.06
N HIS A 714 -24.82 10.86 2.98
CA HIS A 714 -25.95 10.33 3.75
C HIS A 714 -27.15 10.02 2.84
N PRO A 715 -27.80 8.84 2.97
CA PRO A 715 -28.85 8.40 2.04
C PRO A 715 -30.00 9.40 1.92
N THR A 716 -30.43 10.02 3.03
CA THR A 716 -31.50 11.03 3.06
C THR A 716 -31.02 12.47 2.78
N SER A 717 -30.11 13.02 3.60
CA SER A 717 -29.73 14.45 3.54
C SER A 717 -28.68 14.80 2.47
N ARG A 718 -28.05 13.79 1.85
CA ARG A 718 -26.95 13.92 0.87
C ARG A 718 -25.72 14.70 1.35
N GLN A 719 -25.61 14.94 2.65
CA GLN A 719 -24.41 15.54 3.28
C GLN A 719 -23.28 14.49 3.39
N PRO A 720 -21.99 14.88 3.30
CA PRO A 720 -20.86 14.02 3.64
C PRO A 720 -20.97 13.44 5.05
N ILE A 721 -20.67 12.16 5.19
CA ILE A 721 -20.69 11.44 6.48
C ILE A 721 -19.47 10.55 6.70
N ALA A 722 -18.78 10.17 5.63
CA ALA A 722 -17.54 9.42 5.62
C ALA A 722 -16.81 9.65 4.29
N PHE A 723 -15.62 9.09 4.19
CA PHE A 723 -14.85 8.96 2.97
C PHE A 723 -14.17 7.58 3.01
N ALA A 724 -13.79 7.04 1.86
CA ALA A 724 -13.14 5.74 1.76
C ALA A 724 -12.15 5.71 0.59
N ASP A 725 -11.12 4.88 0.72
CA ASP A 725 -10.32 4.43 -0.40
C ASP A 725 -11.14 3.52 -1.31
N ARG A 726 -10.81 3.55 -2.61
CA ARG A 726 -11.49 2.75 -3.63
C ARG A 726 -10.73 1.43 -3.85
N ASP A 727 -11.47 0.36 -4.11
CA ASP A 727 -10.93 -0.85 -4.72
C ASP A 727 -10.85 -0.67 -6.26
N PHE A 728 -9.63 -0.79 -6.77
CA PHE A 728 -9.27 -0.55 -8.16
C PHE A 728 -9.14 -1.84 -8.98
N SER A 729 -9.17 -3.04 -8.38
CA SER A 729 -8.97 -4.32 -9.10
C SER A 729 -10.19 -5.23 -9.08
N GLY A 730 -10.50 -5.86 -10.22
CA GLY A 730 -11.65 -6.77 -10.37
C GLY A 730 -13.03 -6.09 -10.38
N LEU A 731 -13.19 -4.94 -9.70
CA LEU A 731 -14.44 -4.17 -9.66
C LEU A 731 -14.58 -3.18 -10.83
N GLY A 732 -13.46 -2.71 -11.40
CA GLY A 732 -13.44 -1.81 -12.56
C GLY A 732 -14.14 -2.40 -13.80
N TYR A 733 -14.11 -3.72 -13.97
CA TYR A 733 -14.75 -4.42 -15.09
C TYR A 733 -16.30 -4.41 -15.03
N ASN A 734 -16.89 -4.11 -13.85
CA ASN A 734 -18.34 -4.08 -13.63
C ASN A 734 -18.93 -2.66 -13.54
N GLY A 735 -18.17 -1.61 -13.91
CA GLY A 735 -18.65 -0.23 -13.84
C GLY A 735 -18.83 0.30 -12.41
N GLN A 736 -18.05 -0.20 -11.46
CA GLN A 736 -18.09 0.28 -10.09
C GLN A 736 -17.27 1.55 -9.88
N ASN A 737 -17.86 2.52 -9.20
CA ASN A 737 -17.30 3.83 -8.89
C ASN A 737 -17.85 4.31 -7.54
N CYS A 738 -17.51 5.55 -7.14
CA CYS A 738 -17.95 6.09 -5.85
C CYS A 738 -19.47 6.04 -5.62
N THR A 739 -20.30 6.03 -6.67
CA THR A 739 -21.77 6.04 -6.55
C THR A 739 -22.39 4.71 -6.12
N ASN A 740 -21.69 3.58 -6.33
CA ASN A 740 -22.23 2.22 -6.14
C ASN A 740 -21.29 1.25 -5.39
N SER A 741 -20.07 1.66 -5.03
CA SER A 741 -19.08 0.80 -4.34
C SER A 741 -19.27 0.63 -2.81
N TYR A 742 -20.26 1.26 -2.16
CA TYR A 742 -20.34 1.27 -0.69
C TYR A 742 -21.76 1.14 -0.14
N ARG A 743 -21.85 0.54 1.04
CA ARG A 743 -23.03 0.44 1.91
C ARG A 743 -22.64 0.91 3.32
N GLY A 744 -23.62 1.23 4.16
CA GLY A 744 -23.39 1.75 5.50
C GLY A 744 -24.44 1.31 6.52
N CYS A 745 -23.99 1.01 7.73
CA CYS A 745 -24.85 0.73 8.88
C CYS A 745 -25.16 2.02 9.65
N PHE A 746 -26.43 2.21 9.97
CA PHE A 746 -26.91 3.40 10.68
C PHE A 746 -27.73 3.05 11.91
N THR A 747 -27.52 3.81 12.99
CA THR A 747 -28.49 3.88 14.08
C THR A 747 -29.77 4.57 13.60
N MET A 748 -30.92 4.07 14.05
CA MET A 748 -32.24 4.54 13.59
C MET A 748 -32.93 5.40 14.65
N ASP A 749 -33.56 6.49 14.21
CA ASP A 749 -34.65 7.15 14.96
C ASP A 749 -35.96 6.97 14.16
N GLY A 750 -36.81 6.06 14.66
CA GLY A 750 -38.00 5.58 13.95
C GLY A 750 -37.66 4.97 12.59
N ALA A 751 -37.91 5.71 11.52
CA ALA A 751 -37.62 5.31 10.14
C ALA A 751 -36.40 6.03 9.53
N ASN A 752 -35.82 7.00 10.23
CA ASN A 752 -34.72 7.82 9.72
C ASN A 752 -33.36 7.27 10.16
N PRO A 753 -32.40 7.07 9.24
CA PRO A 753 -31.00 6.85 9.63
C PRO A 753 -30.43 8.15 10.22
N VAL A 754 -29.64 8.02 11.32
CA VAL A 754 -29.14 9.17 12.09
C VAL A 754 -27.61 9.24 12.13
N LYS A 755 -26.94 8.17 12.59
CA LYS A 755 -25.48 8.11 12.72
C LYS A 755 -24.95 6.90 11.96
N LEU A 756 -24.03 7.14 11.02
CA LEU A 756 -23.23 6.09 10.40
C LEU A 756 -22.29 5.50 11.46
N THR A 757 -22.39 4.18 11.68
CA THR A 757 -21.56 3.42 12.62
C THR A 757 -20.51 2.58 11.92
N LYS A 758 -20.79 2.09 10.70
CA LYS A 758 -19.86 1.30 9.89
C LYS A 758 -20.04 1.55 8.40
N THR A 759 -18.95 1.66 7.67
CA THR A 759 -18.89 1.60 6.20
C THR A 759 -18.55 0.17 5.79
N ILE A 760 -19.23 -0.35 4.76
CA ILE A 760 -19.04 -1.69 4.21
C ILE A 760 -18.83 -1.52 2.70
N ALA A 761 -17.75 -2.09 2.16
CA ALA A 761 -17.48 -2.06 0.73
C ALA A 761 -18.45 -2.99 -0.04
N TYR A 762 -18.59 -2.81 -1.35
CA TYR A 762 -19.53 -3.61 -2.14
C TYR A 762 -19.18 -5.11 -2.16
N ASP A 763 -17.88 -5.45 -2.16
CA ASP A 763 -17.34 -6.81 -2.14
C ASP A 763 -17.58 -7.56 -0.82
N ASP A 764 -17.75 -6.83 0.28
CA ASP A 764 -17.88 -7.39 1.63
C ASP A 764 -19.33 -7.80 1.92
N THR A 765 -19.68 -9.05 1.57
CA THR A 765 -21.06 -9.56 1.68
C THR A 765 -21.36 -10.23 3.01
N GLY A 766 -20.33 -10.67 3.74
CA GLY A 766 -20.46 -11.28 5.06
C GLY A 766 -20.77 -10.29 6.20
N GLU A 767 -20.48 -9.01 6.02
CA GLU A 767 -20.71 -7.99 7.04
C GLU A 767 -22.18 -7.61 7.23
N THR A 768 -22.61 -7.56 8.50
CA THR A 768 -23.99 -7.27 8.90
C THR A 768 -24.02 -6.19 9.99
N CYS A 769 -25.05 -5.34 9.95
CA CYS A 769 -25.22 -4.28 10.94
C CYS A 769 -25.62 -4.84 12.31
N ALA A 770 -25.30 -4.13 13.38
CA ALA A 770 -25.59 -4.54 14.74
C ALA A 770 -27.11 -4.51 15.04
N ASN A 771 -27.53 -5.19 16.11
CA ASN A 771 -28.93 -5.23 16.53
C ASN A 771 -29.48 -3.80 16.79
N GLY A 772 -30.49 -3.40 16.01
CA GLY A 772 -31.10 -2.07 16.07
C GLY A 772 -30.64 -1.10 14.98
N GLU A 773 -29.59 -1.45 14.23
CA GLU A 773 -29.13 -0.70 13.06
C GLU A 773 -29.81 -1.17 11.76
N ARG A 774 -29.66 -0.40 10.69
CA ARG A 774 -30.04 -0.81 9.31
C ARG A 774 -28.96 -0.47 8.29
N LEU A 775 -28.86 -1.33 7.28
CA LEU A 775 -27.98 -1.16 6.12
C LEU A 775 -28.65 -0.27 5.07
N TYR A 776 -27.88 0.65 4.50
CA TYR A 776 -28.27 1.49 3.37
C TYR A 776 -27.17 1.54 2.32
N ASP A 777 -27.53 1.62 1.04
CA ASP A 777 -26.57 1.92 -0.03
C ASP A 777 -26.07 3.37 0.12
N LEU A 778 -24.77 3.58 -0.06
CA LEU A 778 -24.13 4.89 0.06
C LEU A 778 -23.70 5.39 -1.32
N ALA A 779 -24.34 6.46 -1.79
CA ALA A 779 -23.84 7.20 -2.93
C ALA A 779 -22.62 8.03 -2.51
N GLY A 780 -21.50 7.85 -3.21
CA GLY A 780 -20.31 8.68 -3.06
C GLY A 780 -19.97 9.48 -4.31
N ILE A 781 -19.18 10.53 -4.12
CA ILE A 781 -18.66 11.43 -5.15
C ILE A 781 -17.12 11.37 -5.09
N SER A 782 -16.44 11.43 -6.23
CA SER A 782 -14.97 11.38 -6.26
C SER A 782 -14.34 12.61 -5.58
N LEU A 783 -13.16 12.39 -5.02
CA LEU A 783 -12.35 13.41 -4.38
C LEU A 783 -11.05 13.61 -5.15
N GLU A 784 -10.78 14.85 -5.50
CA GLU A 784 -9.47 15.31 -5.96
C GLU A 784 -8.58 15.54 -4.73
N PRO A 785 -7.49 14.78 -4.54
CA PRO A 785 -6.71 14.80 -3.30
C PRO A 785 -5.94 16.09 -2.98
N GLU A 786 -5.81 17.03 -3.92
CA GLU A 786 -4.81 18.09 -3.80
C GLU A 786 -5.23 19.45 -4.36
N PRO A 787 -4.78 20.58 -3.77
CA PRO A 787 -5.20 21.92 -4.17
C PRO A 787 -4.63 22.35 -5.54
N MET A 788 -5.36 23.25 -6.21
CA MET A 788 -5.00 23.80 -7.53
C MET A 788 -4.00 24.97 -7.41
N TYR A 789 -2.82 24.73 -6.82
CA TYR A 789 -1.78 25.76 -6.73
C TYR A 789 -0.97 25.92 -8.03
N THR A 790 -0.31 27.08 -8.13
CA THR A 790 0.36 27.59 -9.33
C THR A 790 1.44 26.68 -9.89
N PHE A 791 1.59 26.71 -11.21
CA PHE A 791 2.37 25.76 -12.01
C PHE A 791 3.87 25.69 -11.63
N PRO A 792 4.52 24.51 -11.75
CA PRO A 792 3.94 23.18 -12.00
C PRO A 792 3.74 22.44 -10.67
N THR A 793 2.49 22.22 -10.28
CA THR A 793 2.09 21.36 -9.14
C THR A 793 2.12 19.87 -9.49
N THR A 794 1.90 19.03 -8.50
CA THR A 794 1.57 17.60 -8.65
C THR A 794 0.44 17.36 -9.66
N ARG A 795 -0.59 18.22 -9.76
CA ARG A 795 -1.65 18.20 -10.80
C ARG A 795 -1.14 18.39 -12.25
N PHE A 796 0.17 18.58 -12.42
CA PHE A 796 0.88 18.52 -13.70
C PHE A 796 1.93 17.40 -13.69
N ARG A 797 2.75 17.31 -12.64
CA ARG A 797 3.88 16.34 -12.54
C ARG A 797 3.43 14.88 -12.41
N ILE A 798 2.39 14.59 -11.64
CA ILE A 798 1.84 13.23 -11.48
C ILE A 798 1.17 12.74 -12.78
N PRO A 799 0.28 13.53 -13.44
CA PRO A 799 -0.22 13.24 -14.79
C PRO A 799 0.90 12.99 -15.81
N MET A 800 1.95 13.82 -15.77
CA MET A 800 3.12 13.73 -16.63
C MET A 800 3.95 12.46 -16.34
N LEU A 801 4.19 12.10 -15.08
CA LEU A 801 4.87 10.84 -14.73
C LEU A 801 4.04 9.60 -15.10
N ALA A 802 2.71 9.66 -14.99
CA ALA A 802 1.82 8.64 -15.54
C ALA A 802 2.01 8.49 -17.06
N ALA A 803 2.13 9.59 -17.79
CA ALA A 803 2.46 9.56 -19.21
C ALA A 803 3.85 8.96 -19.47
N TYR A 804 4.91 9.38 -18.75
CA TYR A 804 6.28 8.92 -19.05
C TYR A 804 6.50 7.47 -18.64
N TYR A 805 6.22 7.11 -17.40
CA TYR A 805 6.40 5.73 -16.93
C TYR A 805 5.36 4.79 -17.57
N GLY A 806 4.12 5.25 -17.74
CA GLY A 806 3.08 4.51 -18.46
C GLY A 806 3.39 4.26 -19.95
N MET A 807 4.22 5.08 -20.61
CA MET A 807 4.65 4.78 -22.00
C MET A 807 6.02 4.08 -22.09
N ALA A 808 6.99 4.43 -21.24
CA ALA A 808 8.35 3.91 -21.30
C ALA A 808 8.51 2.50 -20.70
N LEU A 809 7.75 2.19 -19.63
CA LEU A 809 7.91 0.96 -18.86
C LEU A 809 6.93 -0.15 -19.28
N LEU A 810 5.95 0.15 -20.16
CA LEU A 810 5.09 -0.87 -20.75
C LEU A 810 5.84 -1.73 -21.77
N VAL A 811 5.69 -3.05 -21.60
CA VAL A 811 6.52 -4.04 -22.26
C VAL A 811 5.93 -4.45 -23.62
N ASP A 812 6.77 -4.42 -24.67
CA ASP A 812 6.39 -4.79 -26.04
C ASP A 812 5.92 -6.24 -26.24
N ASN A 813 6.10 -7.12 -25.24
CA ASN A 813 5.79 -8.55 -25.36
C ASN A 813 4.30 -8.89 -25.12
N TYR A 814 3.47 -7.98 -24.58
CA TYR A 814 2.05 -8.29 -24.32
C TYR A 814 1.02 -7.24 -24.76
N ASP A 815 1.28 -5.93 -24.75
CA ASP A 815 0.30 -4.96 -25.27
C ASP A 815 0.88 -3.58 -25.66
N ARG A 816 0.31 -2.98 -26.72
CA ARG A 816 0.54 -1.58 -27.14
C ARG A 816 -0.71 -0.69 -27.03
N SER A 817 -1.88 -1.23 -26.69
CA SER A 817 -3.14 -0.47 -26.71
C SER A 817 -3.18 0.75 -25.78
N PHE A 818 -2.34 0.79 -24.73
CA PHE A 818 -2.15 2.00 -23.92
C PHE A 818 -1.63 3.16 -24.78
N MET A 819 -0.60 2.92 -25.61
CA MET A 819 -0.07 3.92 -26.56
C MET A 819 -1.15 4.36 -27.56
N ASP A 820 -1.99 3.42 -28.02
CA ASP A 820 -3.11 3.74 -28.91
C ASP A 820 -4.16 4.62 -28.22
N SER A 821 -4.39 4.45 -26.91
CA SER A 821 -5.39 5.20 -26.13
C SER A 821 -4.99 6.62 -25.71
N VAL A 822 -3.68 6.91 -25.74
CA VAL A 822 -3.09 8.22 -25.42
C VAL A 822 -2.70 9.02 -26.67
N ARG A 823 -2.99 8.53 -27.89
CA ARG A 823 -2.57 9.19 -29.13
C ARG A 823 -3.21 10.56 -29.32
N LEU A 824 -2.39 11.53 -29.69
CA LEU A 824 -2.78 12.92 -29.93
C LEU A 824 -1.85 13.54 -30.98
N TRP A 825 -2.42 14.23 -31.97
CA TRP A 825 -1.67 14.92 -33.02
C TRP A 825 -2.33 16.25 -33.39
N ILE A 826 -1.61 17.13 -34.09
CA ILE A 826 -2.18 18.35 -34.68
C ILE A 826 -2.59 18.05 -36.13
N ALA A 827 -3.75 18.53 -36.56
CA ALA A 827 -4.21 18.39 -37.95
C ALA A 827 -3.28 19.15 -38.90
N GLY A 828 -2.79 18.48 -39.95
CA GLY A 828 -1.80 19.01 -40.88
C GLY A 828 -0.34 18.88 -40.43
N ASP A 829 -0.08 18.39 -39.21
CA ASP A 829 1.28 18.09 -38.73
C ASP A 829 1.86 16.87 -39.46
N LYS A 830 3.19 16.82 -39.60
CA LYS A 830 3.92 15.74 -40.29
C LYS A 830 3.76 14.37 -39.61
N TYR A 831 3.33 14.35 -38.35
CA TYR A 831 3.02 13.16 -37.55
C TYR A 831 1.51 12.82 -37.52
N GLN A 832 0.68 13.46 -38.36
CA GLN A 832 -0.74 13.13 -38.45
C GLN A 832 -0.92 11.66 -38.87
N ILE A 833 -1.77 10.95 -38.12
CA ILE A 833 -2.16 9.57 -38.40
C ILE A 833 -3.57 9.48 -38.98
N THR A 834 -3.86 8.35 -39.65
CA THR A 834 -5.21 7.97 -40.06
C THR A 834 -5.82 7.07 -38.98
N PRO A 835 -6.93 7.45 -38.33
CA PRO A 835 -7.60 6.59 -37.36
C PRO A 835 -8.06 5.26 -37.97
N PRO A 836 -8.18 4.18 -37.17
CA PRO A 836 -8.76 2.92 -37.62
C PRO A 836 -10.19 3.08 -38.17
N PRO A 837 -10.67 2.18 -39.03
CA PRO A 837 -12.09 2.08 -39.35
C PRO A 837 -12.95 1.97 -38.08
N ASP A 838 -14.13 2.57 -38.11
CA ASP A 838 -15.11 2.63 -37.00
C ASP A 838 -14.66 3.35 -35.71
N ALA A 839 -13.46 3.96 -35.70
CA ALA A 839 -13.00 4.81 -34.60
C ALA A 839 -13.77 6.15 -34.54
N GLU A 840 -14.09 6.60 -33.33
CA GLU A 840 -14.64 7.94 -33.10
C GLU A 840 -13.50 8.95 -32.94
N VAL A 841 -13.60 10.10 -33.61
CA VAL A 841 -12.58 11.15 -33.60
C VAL A 841 -13.06 12.33 -32.76
N ALA A 842 -12.27 12.77 -31.79
CA ALA A 842 -12.45 14.05 -31.13
C ALA A 842 -11.53 15.10 -31.76
N THR A 843 -11.96 16.36 -31.77
CA THR A 843 -11.20 17.48 -32.32
C THR A 843 -11.43 18.71 -31.44
N CYS A 844 -10.36 19.43 -31.10
CA CYS A 844 -10.42 20.73 -30.43
C CYS A 844 -9.61 21.74 -31.23
N GLU A 845 -10.17 22.91 -31.50
CA GLU A 845 -9.44 24.05 -32.06
C GLU A 845 -9.08 25.01 -30.92
N ASP A 846 -7.78 25.17 -30.67
CA ASP A 846 -7.27 26.17 -29.74
C ASP A 846 -7.34 27.54 -30.41
N LEU A 847 -8.34 28.32 -30.02
CA LEU A 847 -8.64 29.64 -30.56
C LEU A 847 -7.50 30.67 -30.33
N PHE A 848 -6.54 30.39 -29.44
CA PHE A 848 -5.39 31.27 -29.21
C PHE A 848 -4.24 31.00 -30.19
N SER A 849 -3.98 29.73 -30.50
CA SER A 849 -2.83 29.33 -31.35
C SER A 849 -3.21 28.89 -32.77
N GLY A 850 -4.50 28.70 -33.05
CA GLY A 850 -5.01 28.13 -34.31
C GLY A 850 -4.69 26.63 -34.48
N ARG A 851 -4.18 25.96 -33.43
CA ARG A 851 -3.84 24.53 -33.48
C ARG A 851 -5.08 23.68 -33.32
N ILE A 852 -5.27 22.74 -34.25
CA ILE A 852 -6.38 21.79 -34.23
C ILE A 852 -5.88 20.44 -33.72
N TYR A 853 -6.11 20.17 -32.44
CA TYR A 853 -5.77 18.90 -31.78
C TYR A 853 -6.75 17.81 -32.19
N LYS A 854 -6.25 16.61 -32.49
CA LYS A 854 -7.03 15.44 -32.89
C LYS A 854 -6.57 14.17 -32.22
N THR A 855 -7.54 13.30 -31.92
CA THR A 855 -7.36 12.01 -31.25
C THR A 855 -8.50 11.07 -31.66
N TYR A 856 -8.41 9.78 -31.32
CA TYR A 856 -9.47 8.82 -31.58
C TYR A 856 -9.71 7.88 -30.38
N ARG A 857 -10.90 7.30 -30.33
CA ARG A 857 -11.23 6.15 -29.47
C ARG A 857 -11.90 5.03 -30.27
N MET A 858 -11.77 3.80 -29.79
CA MET A 858 -12.55 2.67 -30.31
C MET A 858 -13.88 2.56 -29.54
N LYS A 859 -14.86 1.87 -30.13
CA LYS A 859 -16.13 1.52 -29.46
C LYS A 859 -16.00 0.23 -28.64
N ASP A 860 -14.90 0.10 -27.90
CA ASP A 860 -14.54 -1.09 -27.10
C ASP A 860 -14.97 -0.96 -25.62
N GLY A 861 -15.56 0.18 -25.22
CA GLY A 861 -15.89 0.49 -23.83
C GLY A 861 -14.69 0.94 -22.98
N GLY A 862 -13.51 1.07 -23.59
CA GLY A 862 -12.29 1.48 -22.92
C GLY A 862 -12.22 2.97 -22.58
N TYR A 863 -11.44 3.31 -21.56
CA TYR A 863 -11.09 4.68 -21.27
C TYR A 863 -9.93 5.16 -22.17
N TYR A 864 -10.14 6.28 -22.85
CA TYR A 864 -9.19 6.93 -23.76
C TYR A 864 -8.86 8.33 -23.23
N PRO A 865 -7.77 8.51 -22.47
CA PRO A 865 -7.47 9.78 -21.80
C PRO A 865 -7.18 10.94 -22.77
N ALA A 866 -6.62 10.65 -23.95
CA ALA A 866 -6.42 11.69 -24.97
C ALA A 866 -7.76 12.16 -25.56
N TYR A 867 -8.70 11.23 -25.77
CA TYR A 867 -10.07 11.55 -26.21
C TYR A 867 -10.80 12.41 -25.17
N ASP A 868 -10.73 12.03 -23.89
CA ASP A 868 -11.30 12.79 -22.77
C ASP A 868 -10.75 14.23 -22.74
N LEU A 869 -9.42 14.40 -22.77
CA LEU A 869 -8.79 15.72 -22.77
C LEU A 869 -9.13 16.58 -24.00
N VAL A 870 -9.23 16.01 -25.21
CA VAL A 870 -9.62 16.76 -26.42
C VAL A 870 -11.12 17.10 -26.39
N SER A 871 -11.99 16.24 -25.87
CA SER A 871 -13.40 16.55 -25.67
C SER A 871 -13.60 17.66 -24.63
N GLN A 872 -12.89 17.63 -23.50
CA GLN A 872 -12.87 18.73 -22.52
C GLN A 872 -12.39 20.04 -23.16
N CYS A 873 -11.39 19.97 -24.05
CA CYS A 873 -10.86 21.12 -24.77
C CYS A 873 -11.91 21.73 -25.71
N ASP A 874 -12.54 20.92 -26.57
CA ASP A 874 -13.57 21.39 -27.51
C ASP A 874 -14.75 22.02 -26.76
N PHE A 875 -15.16 21.41 -25.65
CA PHE A 875 -16.21 21.93 -24.79
C PHE A 875 -15.83 23.27 -24.13
N LEU A 876 -14.67 23.35 -23.47
CA LEU A 876 -14.20 24.59 -22.82
C LEU A 876 -14.03 25.74 -23.81
N PHE A 877 -13.53 25.50 -25.02
CA PHE A 877 -13.45 26.54 -26.06
C PHE A 877 -14.82 26.89 -26.65
N SER A 878 -15.78 25.94 -26.71
CA SER A 878 -17.13 26.21 -27.22
C SER A 878 -17.86 27.30 -26.44
N CYS A 879 -17.62 27.41 -25.11
CA CYS A 879 -18.15 28.46 -24.25
C CYS A 879 -17.70 29.88 -24.65
N TYR A 880 -16.62 30.02 -25.42
CA TYR A 880 -16.08 31.30 -25.91
C TYR A 880 -16.33 31.52 -27.41
N ASP A 881 -16.93 30.55 -28.12
CA ASP A 881 -17.30 30.70 -29.53
C ASP A 881 -18.72 31.30 -29.67
N PRO A 882 -18.88 32.52 -30.18
CA PRO A 882 -20.19 33.14 -30.38
C PRO A 882 -21.12 32.35 -31.31
N ALA A 883 -20.58 31.51 -32.20
CA ALA A 883 -21.37 30.69 -33.12
C ALA A 883 -21.91 29.41 -32.43
N ARG A 884 -21.09 28.71 -31.66
CA ARG A 884 -21.51 27.52 -30.89
C ARG A 884 -22.33 27.86 -29.64
N ASN A 885 -22.08 28.99 -28.98
CA ASN A 885 -22.82 29.43 -27.78
C ASN A 885 -24.35 29.47 -27.98
N GLY A 886 -24.83 29.70 -29.20
CA GLY A 886 -26.27 29.66 -29.53
C GLY A 886 -26.89 28.25 -29.66
N SER A 887 -26.10 27.18 -29.50
CA SER A 887 -26.51 25.79 -29.73
C SER A 887 -26.32 24.84 -28.53
N LEU A 888 -25.79 25.36 -27.42
CA LEU A 888 -25.58 24.62 -26.17
C LEU A 888 -26.91 24.24 -25.49
N THR A 889 -26.94 23.09 -24.82
CA THR A 889 -28.04 22.64 -23.97
C THR A 889 -28.11 23.42 -22.65
N ASP A 890 -29.23 23.35 -21.91
CA ASP A 890 -29.38 24.05 -20.62
C ASP A 890 -28.33 23.62 -19.56
N GLU A 891 -27.84 22.38 -19.63
CA GLU A 891 -26.77 21.88 -18.76
C GLU A 891 -25.42 22.45 -19.17
N GLU A 892 -25.07 22.41 -20.46
CA GLU A 892 -23.86 23.03 -21.01
C GLU A 892 -23.83 24.56 -20.80
N VAL A 893 -24.96 25.26 -20.92
CA VAL A 893 -25.07 26.71 -20.62
C VAL A 893 -24.83 26.99 -19.14
N LYS A 894 -25.24 26.09 -18.25
CA LYS A 894 -25.00 26.21 -16.81
C LYS A 894 -23.53 25.91 -16.46
N GLU A 895 -22.91 24.98 -17.16
CA GLU A 895 -21.50 24.63 -17.01
C GLU A 895 -20.56 25.68 -17.64
N CYS A 896 -20.89 26.25 -18.80
CA CYS A 896 -20.14 27.38 -19.38
C CYS A 896 -20.12 28.63 -18.47
N LYS A 897 -21.22 28.89 -17.75
CA LYS A 897 -21.28 29.93 -16.69
C LYS A 897 -20.41 29.61 -15.46
N ALA A 898 -19.88 28.40 -15.35
CA ALA A 898 -18.97 28.02 -14.28
C ALA A 898 -17.56 28.58 -14.51
N TYR A 899 -17.10 28.60 -15.76
CA TYR A 899 -15.70 28.86 -16.10
C TYR A 899 -15.33 30.35 -16.10
N ALA A 900 -16.18 31.25 -16.57
CA ALA A 900 -15.99 32.69 -16.41
C ALA A 900 -16.91 33.22 -15.30
N ARG A 901 -16.34 33.94 -14.32
CA ARG A 901 -17.14 34.53 -13.25
C ARG A 901 -17.93 35.71 -13.80
N GLY A 902 -19.19 35.83 -13.41
CA GLY A 902 -19.92 37.06 -13.68
C GLY A 902 -21.43 36.92 -13.75
N THR A 903 -22.05 38.06 -14.05
CA THR A 903 -23.48 38.18 -14.37
C THR A 903 -23.76 38.18 -15.87
N THR A 904 -22.70 38.12 -16.69
CA THR A 904 -22.74 38.11 -18.16
C THR A 904 -23.39 36.83 -18.68
N ARG A 905 -24.12 36.90 -19.81
CA ARG A 905 -24.68 35.70 -20.44
C ARG A 905 -23.57 34.95 -21.18
N VAL A 906 -23.75 33.65 -21.42
CA VAL A 906 -22.78 32.83 -22.20
C VAL A 906 -22.53 33.45 -23.58
N ASN A 907 -23.57 33.99 -24.23
CA ASN A 907 -23.47 34.69 -25.52
C ASN A 907 -22.70 36.04 -25.47
N GLU A 908 -22.30 36.48 -24.27
CA GLU A 908 -21.61 37.75 -23.99
C GLU A 908 -20.24 37.51 -23.34
N LEU A 909 -19.77 36.26 -23.26
CA LEU A 909 -18.48 35.87 -22.67
C LEU A 909 -17.32 36.32 -23.56
N THR A 910 -16.28 36.94 -22.98
CA THR A 910 -15.10 37.39 -23.73
C THR A 910 -13.80 36.82 -23.18
N LEU A 911 -12.74 36.90 -23.99
CA LEU A 911 -11.36 36.57 -23.58
C LEU A 911 -10.77 37.58 -22.59
N GLU A 912 -11.35 38.78 -22.48
CA GLU A 912 -10.89 39.81 -21.56
C GLU A 912 -11.40 39.52 -20.13
N ASP A 913 -12.60 38.94 -19.99
CA ASP A 913 -13.14 38.45 -18.71
C ASP A 913 -12.22 37.38 -18.08
N LEU A 914 -11.73 36.44 -18.90
CA LEU A 914 -10.75 35.42 -18.48
C LEU A 914 -9.49 36.01 -17.84
N ALA A 915 -8.92 37.02 -18.47
CA ALA A 915 -7.68 37.66 -18.02
C ALA A 915 -7.88 38.54 -16.77
N ASN A 916 -9.09 39.06 -16.57
CA ASN A 916 -9.43 39.89 -15.42
C ASN A 916 -9.76 39.07 -14.16
N ASP A 917 -10.39 37.90 -14.30
CA ASP A 917 -10.86 37.08 -13.17
C ASP A 917 -9.89 35.99 -12.71
N TYR A 918 -8.93 35.57 -13.54
CA TYR A 918 -8.04 34.44 -13.26
C TYR A 918 -6.55 34.75 -13.45
N LEU A 919 -5.75 34.45 -12.42
CA LEU A 919 -4.29 34.46 -12.52
C LEU A 919 -3.76 33.33 -13.43
N PHE A 920 -4.47 32.19 -13.46
CA PHE A 920 -4.24 31.04 -14.34
C PHE A 920 -5.59 30.34 -14.62
N HIS A 921 -5.96 30.13 -15.88
CA HIS A 921 -7.25 29.56 -16.27
C HIS A 921 -7.14 28.06 -16.62
N PRO A 922 -8.14 27.19 -16.31
CA PRO A 922 -8.15 25.78 -16.69
C PRO A 922 -7.80 25.47 -18.16
N LEU A 923 -8.18 26.32 -19.13
CA LEU A 923 -7.78 26.19 -20.54
C LEU A 923 -6.25 26.13 -20.73
N GLN A 924 -5.48 26.94 -20.00
CA GLN A 924 -4.02 26.97 -20.11
C GLN A 924 -3.39 25.66 -19.63
N PHE A 925 -3.91 25.11 -18.51
CA PHE A 925 -3.49 23.80 -18.02
C PHE A 925 -3.85 22.68 -18.99
N LEU A 926 -5.02 22.76 -19.64
CA LEU A 926 -5.50 21.75 -20.57
C LEU A 926 -4.67 21.75 -21.87
N ILE A 927 -4.43 22.90 -22.48
CA ILE A 927 -3.55 23.05 -23.64
C ILE A 927 -2.11 22.57 -23.31
N GLY A 928 -1.58 22.92 -22.14
CA GLY A 928 -0.27 22.44 -21.70
C GLY A 928 -0.16 20.91 -21.59
N LYS A 929 -1.23 20.24 -21.12
CA LYS A 929 -1.31 18.76 -21.10
C LYS A 929 -1.38 18.17 -22.51
N LEU A 930 -2.18 18.76 -23.40
CA LEU A 930 -2.30 18.31 -24.80
C LEU A 930 -0.95 18.42 -25.52
N GLU A 931 -0.24 19.54 -25.40
CA GLU A 931 1.08 19.69 -26.04
C GLU A 931 2.13 18.71 -25.49
N LEU A 932 2.14 18.44 -24.17
CA LEU A 932 3.01 17.41 -23.61
C LEU A 932 2.71 16.01 -24.18
N ILE A 933 1.45 15.57 -24.16
CA ILE A 933 1.07 14.24 -24.65
C ILE A 933 1.43 14.09 -26.13
N ARG A 934 1.20 15.14 -26.94
CA ARG A 934 1.62 15.19 -28.35
C ARG A 934 3.14 15.08 -28.52
N ALA A 935 3.92 15.86 -27.76
CA ALA A 935 5.38 15.86 -27.85
C ALA A 935 5.99 14.52 -27.41
N MET A 936 5.37 13.84 -26.44
CA MET A 936 5.78 12.49 -26.03
C MET A 936 5.46 11.45 -27.11
N HIS A 937 4.26 11.51 -27.68
CA HIS A 937 3.84 10.62 -28.77
C HIS A 937 4.76 10.77 -29.99
N SER A 938 5.04 12.01 -30.41
CA SER A 938 5.97 12.28 -31.51
C SER A 938 7.38 11.76 -31.21
N THR A 939 7.85 11.89 -29.97
CA THR A 939 9.18 11.41 -29.56
C THR A 939 9.28 9.88 -29.54
N TYR A 940 8.30 9.16 -28.97
CA TYR A 940 8.40 7.70 -28.87
C TYR A 940 8.18 6.96 -30.20
N GLU A 941 7.27 7.45 -31.06
CA GLU A 941 7.00 6.80 -32.34
C GLU A 941 7.95 7.28 -33.46
N TRP A 942 8.47 8.52 -33.40
CA TRP A 942 9.19 9.17 -34.51
C TRP A 942 10.54 9.81 -34.13
N GLY A 943 10.98 9.69 -32.87
CA GLY A 943 12.19 10.29 -32.30
C GLY A 943 13.54 9.75 -32.80
N SER A 944 13.58 9.03 -33.92
CA SER A 944 14.81 8.84 -34.71
C SER A 944 15.10 10.04 -35.63
N SER A 945 14.38 11.15 -35.48
CA SER A 945 14.57 12.40 -36.20
C SER A 945 14.83 13.53 -35.21
N ASN A 946 15.94 14.26 -35.43
CA ASN A 946 16.42 15.29 -34.51
C ASN A 946 15.34 16.35 -34.22
N TYR A 947 14.96 16.50 -32.96
CA TYR A 947 14.29 17.71 -32.49
C TYR A 947 15.35 18.79 -32.25
N SER A 948 15.36 19.81 -33.11
CA SER A 948 15.88 21.12 -32.75
C SER A 948 14.68 22.01 -32.43
N TYR A 949 14.57 22.46 -31.19
CA TYR A 949 13.61 23.49 -30.82
C TYR A 949 14.10 24.82 -31.42
N ASP A 950 13.66 25.14 -32.64
CA ASP A 950 14.02 26.43 -33.25
C ASP A 950 13.27 27.54 -32.51
N GLY A 951 14.03 28.42 -31.86
CA GLY A 951 13.55 29.41 -30.89
C GLY A 951 12.92 30.64 -31.54
N SER A 952 12.11 30.46 -32.58
CA SER A 952 11.44 31.54 -33.30
C SER A 952 10.06 31.13 -33.82
N GLU A 953 9.02 31.53 -33.09
CA GLU A 953 7.85 32.28 -33.61
C GLU A 953 6.81 32.53 -32.50
N GLY A 954 6.36 33.78 -32.38
CA GLY A 954 5.13 34.19 -31.68
C GLY A 954 5.22 34.40 -30.18
#